data_AF-A0A520XJN2-F1
#
_entry.id   AF-A0A520XJN2-F1
#
_cell.length_a   1.000
_cell.length_b   1.000
_cell.length_c   1.000
_cell.angle_alpha   90.00
_cell.angle_beta   90.00
_cell.angle_gamma   90.00
#
_symmetry.space_group_name_H-M   'P 1'
#
loop_
_entity.id
_entity.type
_entity.pdbx_description
1 polymer ?
#
loop_
_entity_poly.entity_id
_entity_poly.type
_entity_poly.pdbx_seq_one_letter_code
_entity_poly.pdbx_strand_id
1 'polypeptide(L)'
;MQKLRAALSHYGIESLEPKRRLRRALYRMYIAFQRLQRRPAAMMTLLEGWREAEDVALFAAEYRPLLTRLADDTRRRFPQIHAVAAEVIFEAFDRPLLDESRRAVYAAVDEQLAALAAGVSEPDQTQLLAALVACPQPLKTTLSRRFADATPQMRRLMLEVMARRYYRMRALDELSHHEVGGIGLLRGRYPHEGTTISLIATHVDHRHLAGAVEAVTDLIQQVPEGDDIVVDFYGWRDDASDDTALTAEAFAALLDAAEFGRPLRRVVLAVSAESSGPGMAGVEQYTFRPSGSGMQEEREIRGLHPMMGKRLEVWRLSNFNLSRLPSGDDVYLFRGTARDNPQDERIFALAEVRDLTAVRDDDRHMIGLPYLERVFADACMAIRRYQASLPPRHRPVWNRILLYVWPVIDLEPDEMGLVVTRLAPVTEGLGIEKVVVRTPNGAGPSDRVPSPEFEILNPEGTGVAIRVREPRFEPLEPLDAYTQKVVRLRGRGITYPYELISMIAPSDGDAGGFPRGTFVEYDLAASESGGNDTLEPVDRPPGENTANIVVGEVTSFTPKHPEGMRRILVAGDPSRGMGSLAEPECRRINAALELARRRELPVEWYAISAGALISMESGTENMDWIALVLRRIVEFTQGGGELNVVVTGINVGAQPYWNAEATMLMHTRGVLVMTPDSAMVLTGKQALDYSGGVSAPDNQGIGGYDQIMGPNGQAQYFATDIAGACRILLRHYEHSFVAPGERFPRRSVTTDARDRDIRPHRHGGRFETVGDVFSDQANPDRKHPFEIRRVMEAVVDRDSAPLERWFGWADAEMAVVWDAHIGGIPVSLVGFESKPLPRFGQVPADGPGSWTAGTLFPQSSRKVARAINAASGSRPVVVLANLSGFDGSPESMRRWQLEYGAEIGRAVVNFDGPIVFCVVSRYHGGAFVVFSNRLNDHMEVAAVEGAKASVIGGAPAAAVVFAREVRRRTEADERVAKLAEELKVASGADRARVRSRLERVRSDVYSERLGEVASEFDHVHSVHRARDVGSVDEIIGAGELRPYLIDAVERGMAGFGPA
;
A
#
# COMPACT_ATOMS: atom_id res chain seq x y z
N MET A 1 18.03 -3.98 -1.71
CA MET A 1 19.48 -4.01 -1.37
C MET A 1 20.07 -2.68 -0.91
N GLN A 2 19.71 -1.52 -1.49
CA GLN A 2 20.22 -0.21 -1.06
C GLN A 2 20.04 0.07 0.45
N LYS A 3 18.85 -0.20 1.02
CA LYS A 3 18.59 -0.04 2.46
C LYS A 3 19.55 -0.86 3.34
N LEU A 4 19.85 -2.10 2.96
CA LEU A 4 20.80 -2.94 3.70
C LEU A 4 22.23 -2.39 3.60
N ARG A 5 22.66 -1.94 2.42
CA ARG A 5 23.98 -1.32 2.25
C ARG A 5 24.12 -0.01 3.04
N ALA A 6 23.08 0.83 3.05
CA ALA A 6 23.02 2.04 3.88
C ALA A 6 23.06 1.70 5.38
N ALA A 7 22.33 0.69 5.82
CA ALA A 7 22.39 0.24 7.22
C ALA A 7 23.78 -0.29 7.60
N LEU A 8 24.42 -1.02 6.69
CA LEU A 8 25.76 -1.60 6.88
C LEU A 8 26.89 -0.55 6.82
N SER A 9 26.71 0.55 6.07
CA SER A 9 27.71 1.63 6.04
C SER A 9 27.85 2.33 7.39
N HIS A 10 26.80 2.37 8.23
CA HIS A 10 26.90 2.83 9.63
C HIS A 10 27.84 1.97 10.49
N TYR A 11 28.15 0.75 10.06
CA TYR A 11 29.14 -0.13 10.68
C TYR A 11 30.50 -0.11 9.94
N GLY A 12 30.68 0.82 9.00
CA GLY A 12 31.83 0.92 8.10
C GLY A 12 31.96 -0.29 7.17
N ILE A 13 30.82 -0.89 6.77
CA ILE A 13 30.79 -2.05 5.88
C ILE A 13 30.32 -1.59 4.49
N GLU A 14 31.27 -1.49 3.57
CA GLU A 14 31.02 -1.09 2.18
C GLU A 14 30.84 -2.30 1.25
N SER A 15 31.24 -3.49 1.70
CA SER A 15 31.18 -4.73 0.94
C SER A 15 30.33 -5.79 1.64
N LEU A 16 29.49 -6.49 0.86
CA LEU A 16 28.64 -7.60 1.30
C LEU A 16 29.35 -8.96 1.24
N GLU A 17 30.67 -8.98 1.01
CA GLU A 17 31.44 -10.21 1.12
C GLU A 17 31.31 -10.80 2.53
N PRO A 18 31.19 -12.13 2.69
CA PRO A 18 30.91 -12.82 3.95
C PRO A 18 32.11 -12.85 4.91
N LYS A 19 32.76 -11.70 5.11
CA LYS A 19 33.87 -11.48 6.04
C LYS A 19 33.35 -11.42 7.48
N ARG A 20 34.24 -11.71 8.42
CA ARG A 20 33.97 -11.62 9.87
C ARG A 20 33.40 -10.25 10.28
N ARG A 21 33.83 -9.17 9.61
CA ARG A 21 33.33 -7.80 9.85
C ARG A 21 31.85 -7.66 9.49
N LEU A 22 31.42 -8.20 8.34
CA LEU A 22 30.01 -8.23 7.93
C LEU A 22 29.17 -9.06 8.90
N ARG A 23 29.62 -10.27 9.26
CA ARG A 23 28.92 -11.11 10.25
C ARG A 23 28.75 -10.39 11.59
N ARG A 24 29.78 -9.69 12.07
CA ARG A 24 29.71 -8.90 13.31
C ARG A 24 28.76 -7.71 13.18
N ALA A 25 28.74 -7.04 12.03
CA ALA A 25 27.80 -5.95 11.75
C ALA A 25 26.36 -6.47 11.71
N LEU A 26 26.09 -7.53 10.96
CA LEU A 26 24.78 -8.19 10.92
C LEU A 26 24.33 -8.68 12.29
N TYR A 27 25.24 -9.27 13.09
CA TYR A 27 24.93 -9.65 14.47
C TYR A 27 24.62 -8.45 15.36
N ARG A 28 25.37 -7.34 15.24
CA ARG A 28 25.07 -6.09 15.96
C ARG A 28 23.76 -5.45 15.51
N MET A 29 23.44 -5.52 14.22
CA MET A 29 22.16 -5.10 13.66
C MET A 29 21.04 -5.98 14.19
N TYR A 30 21.23 -7.30 14.22
CA TYR A 30 20.29 -8.24 14.82
C TYR A 30 20.07 -7.93 16.30
N ILE A 31 21.13 -7.71 17.09
CA ILE A 31 21.01 -7.27 18.50
C ILE A 31 20.28 -5.92 18.58
N ALA A 32 20.57 -4.98 17.67
CA ALA A 32 19.90 -3.69 17.61
C ALA A 32 18.38 -3.84 17.34
N PHE A 33 18.00 -4.73 16.42
CA PHE A 33 16.62 -5.11 16.12
C PHE A 33 15.95 -5.86 17.27
N GLN A 34 16.66 -6.75 17.96
CA GLN A 34 16.15 -7.43 19.16
C GLN A 34 15.92 -6.46 20.32
N ARG A 35 16.70 -5.36 20.38
CA ARG A 35 16.56 -4.29 21.37
C ARG A 35 15.69 -3.13 20.88
N LEU A 36 15.05 -3.25 19.73
CA LEU A 36 14.29 -2.16 19.11
C LEU A 36 13.14 -1.67 20.01
N GLN A 37 12.61 -2.53 20.90
CA GLN A 37 11.58 -2.14 21.87
C GLN A 37 12.10 -1.25 23.01
N ARG A 38 13.43 -1.18 23.23
CA ARG A 38 14.05 -0.41 24.33
C ARG A 38 14.67 0.92 23.87
N ARG A 39 14.73 1.16 22.55
CA ARG A 39 15.34 2.37 21.94
C ARG A 39 14.40 3.57 21.79
N PRO A 40 13.07 3.40 21.59
CA PRO A 40 12.14 4.51 21.44
C PRO A 40 12.24 5.53 22.55
N ALA A 41 12.38 5.08 23.80
CA ALA A 41 12.53 5.97 24.95
C ALA A 41 13.73 6.94 24.78
N ALA A 42 14.90 6.44 24.38
CA ALA A 42 16.08 7.28 24.19
C ALA A 42 15.93 8.26 23.00
N MET A 43 15.28 7.81 21.92
CA MET A 43 15.00 8.67 20.77
C MET A 43 13.97 9.75 21.12
N MET A 44 12.93 9.40 21.87
CA MET A 44 11.94 10.33 22.40
C MET A 44 12.59 11.37 23.29
N THR A 45 13.43 10.97 24.27
CA THR A 45 14.15 11.94 25.13
C THR A 45 15.00 12.92 24.33
N LEU A 46 15.69 12.46 23.27
CA LEU A 46 16.46 13.36 22.41
C LEU A 46 15.55 14.34 21.63
N LEU A 47 14.48 13.83 21.03
CA LEU A 47 13.53 14.64 20.26
C LEU A 47 12.76 15.62 21.14
N GLU A 48 12.37 15.21 22.35
CA GLU A 48 11.73 16.09 23.35
C GLU A 48 12.70 17.18 23.80
N GLY A 49 13.96 16.84 24.06
CA GLY A 49 14.99 17.84 24.36
C GLY A 49 15.24 18.81 23.19
N TRP A 50 15.10 18.36 21.94
CA TRP A 50 15.19 19.23 20.77
C TRP A 50 13.96 20.11 20.60
N ARG A 51 12.78 19.59 20.93
CA ARG A 51 11.51 20.33 20.92
C ARG A 51 11.49 21.45 21.96
N GLU A 52 12.08 21.22 23.13
CA GLU A 52 12.12 22.18 24.24
C GLU A 52 13.26 23.21 24.12
N ALA A 53 14.13 23.09 23.12
CA ALA A 53 15.24 24.02 22.93
C ALA A 53 14.73 25.39 22.45
N GLU A 54 15.03 26.45 23.20
CA GLU A 54 14.63 27.83 22.88
C GLU A 54 15.28 28.39 21.60
N ASP A 55 16.42 27.83 21.19
CA ASP A 55 17.27 28.39 20.13
C ASP A 55 17.44 27.40 18.97
N VAL A 56 16.35 27.22 18.25
CA VAL A 56 16.22 26.27 17.13
C VAL A 56 17.10 26.68 15.91
N ALA A 57 17.75 27.84 15.96
CA ALA A 57 18.72 28.30 14.96
C ALA A 57 20.03 27.48 14.91
N LEU A 58 20.29 26.61 15.90
CA LEU A 58 21.47 25.72 15.94
C LEU A 58 21.39 24.52 14.98
N PHE A 59 20.24 24.26 14.36
CA PHE A 59 20.06 23.13 13.45
C PHE A 59 20.47 23.51 12.03
N ALA A 60 21.70 23.17 11.63
CA ALA A 60 22.13 23.29 10.24
C ALA A 60 21.12 22.60 9.30
N ALA A 61 20.85 23.20 8.13
CA ALA A 61 19.91 22.67 7.12
C ALA A 61 20.17 21.19 6.75
N GLU A 62 21.38 20.70 7.01
CA GLU A 62 21.81 19.30 6.86
C GLU A 62 21.02 18.29 7.72
N TYR A 63 20.38 18.71 8.82
CA TYR A 63 19.60 17.82 9.70
C TYR A 63 18.16 17.63 9.24
N ARG A 64 17.60 18.52 8.42
CA ARG A 64 16.22 18.38 7.91
C ARG A 64 16.02 17.04 7.18
N PRO A 65 16.90 16.60 6.24
CA PRO A 65 16.78 15.29 5.61
C PRO A 65 16.86 14.10 6.57
N LEU A 66 17.64 14.23 7.65
CA LEU A 66 17.76 13.18 8.67
C LEU A 66 16.49 13.06 9.49
N LEU A 67 15.94 14.19 9.96
CA LEU A 67 14.68 14.23 10.70
C LEU A 67 13.50 13.80 9.84
N THR A 68 13.44 14.24 8.57
CA THR A 68 12.42 13.78 7.63
C THR A 68 12.49 12.27 7.45
N ARG A 69 13.68 11.70 7.22
CA ARG A 69 13.86 10.25 7.11
C ARG A 69 13.48 9.53 8.39
N LEU A 70 13.84 10.07 9.55
CA LEU A 70 13.46 9.51 10.85
C LEU A 70 11.94 9.50 11.00
N ALA A 71 11.27 10.61 10.71
CA ALA A 71 9.82 10.72 10.74
C ALA A 71 9.18 9.72 9.78
N ASP A 72 9.70 9.57 8.55
CA ASP A 72 9.19 8.64 7.55
C ASP A 72 9.37 7.17 7.96
N ASP A 73 10.56 6.80 8.43
CA ASP A 73 10.88 5.41 8.81
C ASP A 73 10.18 4.99 10.12
N THR A 74 9.89 5.93 11.01
CA THR A 74 9.20 5.67 12.29
C THR A 74 7.68 5.77 12.19
N ARG A 75 7.14 6.32 11.09
CA ARG A 75 5.73 6.61 10.86
C ARG A 75 4.79 5.47 11.24
N ARG A 76 5.11 4.23 10.83
CA ARG A 76 4.29 3.03 11.13
C ARG A 76 4.58 2.42 12.49
N ARG A 77 5.87 2.16 12.78
CA ARG A 77 6.30 1.31 13.91
C ARG A 77 6.41 2.06 15.23
N PHE A 78 6.71 3.36 15.18
CA PHE A 78 6.85 4.23 16.34
C PHE A 78 6.17 5.60 16.07
N PRO A 79 4.84 5.67 15.97
CA PRO A 79 4.12 6.89 15.59
C PRO A 79 4.38 8.09 16.51
N GLN A 80 4.72 7.84 17.78
CA GLN A 80 5.10 8.91 18.72
C GLN A 80 6.41 9.58 18.34
N ILE A 81 7.40 8.80 17.88
CA ILE A 81 8.69 9.33 17.40
C ILE A 81 8.46 10.12 16.12
N HIS A 82 7.64 9.60 15.20
CA HIS A 82 7.25 10.33 13.99
C HIS A 82 6.66 11.68 14.32
N ALA A 83 5.72 11.71 15.26
CA ALA A 83 5.00 12.93 15.61
C ALA A 83 5.91 13.98 16.25
N VAL A 84 6.77 13.61 17.21
CA VAL A 84 7.73 14.57 17.80
C VAL A 84 8.80 14.98 16.77
N ALA A 85 9.24 14.08 15.89
CA ALA A 85 10.17 14.44 14.82
C ALA A 85 9.53 15.43 13.83
N ALA A 86 8.27 15.23 13.45
CA ALA A 86 7.52 16.16 12.61
C ALA A 86 7.31 17.52 13.30
N GLU A 87 7.02 17.51 14.60
CA GLU A 87 6.92 18.72 15.43
C GLU A 87 8.26 19.48 15.46
N VAL A 88 9.38 18.80 15.68
CA VAL A 88 10.72 19.41 15.62
C VAL A 88 11.01 19.97 14.23
N ILE A 89 10.66 19.27 13.15
CA ILE A 89 10.83 19.79 11.78
C ILE A 89 10.02 21.07 11.59
N PHE A 90 8.76 21.05 12.02
CA PHE A 90 7.87 22.20 11.93
C PHE A 90 8.46 23.38 12.71
N GLU A 91 8.75 23.20 14.00
CA GLU A 91 9.25 24.26 14.88
C GLU A 91 10.59 24.84 14.40
N ALA A 92 11.46 24.00 13.82
CA ALA A 92 12.79 24.39 13.36
C ALA A 92 12.86 25.02 11.97
N PHE A 93 12.12 24.47 11.01
CA PHE A 93 12.30 24.81 9.61
C PHE A 93 11.09 25.50 8.99
N ASP A 94 9.88 25.08 9.37
CA ASP A 94 8.66 25.56 8.70
C ASP A 94 8.01 26.74 9.47
N ARG A 95 8.07 26.73 10.81
CA ARG A 95 7.51 27.76 11.69
C ARG A 95 8.07 29.15 11.43
N PRO A 96 9.38 29.37 11.21
CA PRO A 96 9.89 30.72 10.92
C PRO A 96 9.27 31.35 9.67
N LEU A 97 9.07 30.57 8.61
CA LEU A 97 8.44 31.00 7.36
C LEU A 97 6.95 31.30 7.56
N LEU A 98 6.25 30.45 8.31
CA LEU A 98 4.85 30.68 8.69
C LEU A 98 4.70 31.88 9.64
N ASP A 99 5.64 32.09 10.56
CA ASP A 99 5.65 33.22 11.49
C ASP A 99 5.95 34.54 10.76
N GLU A 100 6.74 34.52 9.68
CA GLU A 100 6.89 35.66 8.78
C GLU A 100 5.58 35.98 8.05
N SER A 101 4.96 34.98 7.41
CA SER A 101 3.65 35.13 6.75
C SER A 101 2.57 35.64 7.72
N ARG A 102 2.49 35.04 8.91
CA ARG A 102 1.55 35.42 9.97
C ARG A 102 1.83 36.83 10.51
N ARG A 103 3.10 37.21 10.70
CA ARG A 103 3.47 38.59 11.09
C ARG A 103 3.03 39.58 10.04
N ALA A 104 3.19 39.28 8.75
CA ALA A 104 2.70 40.14 7.67
C ALA A 104 1.17 40.32 7.73
N VAL A 105 0.42 39.25 8.01
CA VAL A 105 -1.05 39.33 8.18
C VAL A 105 -1.44 40.19 9.38
N TYR A 106 -0.82 40.01 10.55
CA TYR A 106 -1.11 40.85 11.72
C TYR A 106 -0.66 42.30 11.55
N ALA A 107 0.47 42.54 10.86
CA ALA A 107 0.91 43.89 10.52
C ALA A 107 -0.10 44.59 9.59
N ALA A 108 -0.63 43.89 8.58
CA ALA A 108 -1.69 44.41 7.73
C ALA A 108 -2.97 44.71 8.51
N VAL A 109 -3.33 43.87 9.50
CA VAL A 109 -4.45 44.14 10.41
C VAL A 109 -4.21 45.40 11.25
N ASP A 110 -3.00 45.57 11.78
CA ASP A 110 -2.64 46.75 12.57
C ASP A 110 -2.66 48.03 11.71
N GLU A 111 -2.20 47.97 10.45
CA GLU A 111 -2.32 49.06 9.47
C GLU A 111 -3.78 49.39 9.16
N GLN A 112 -4.62 48.38 8.95
CA GLN A 112 -6.06 48.55 8.71
C GLN A 112 -6.75 49.22 9.92
N LEU A 113 -6.43 48.78 11.15
CA LEU A 113 -6.96 49.38 12.38
C LEU A 113 -6.45 50.81 12.58
N ALA A 114 -5.19 51.10 12.25
CA ALA A 114 -4.63 52.45 12.32
C ALA A 114 -5.29 53.39 11.30
N ALA A 115 -5.55 52.92 10.07
CA ALA A 115 -6.28 53.67 9.06
C ALA A 115 -7.71 53.99 9.51
N LEU A 116 -8.42 53.00 10.07
CA LEU A 116 -9.74 53.22 10.68
C LEU A 116 -9.70 54.23 11.84
N ALA A 117 -8.64 54.25 12.64
CA ALA A 117 -8.47 55.22 13.74
C ALA A 117 -8.20 56.64 13.24
N ALA A 118 -7.48 56.78 12.13
CA ALA A 118 -7.14 58.07 11.52
C ALA A 118 -8.33 58.73 10.79
N GLY A 119 -9.40 57.96 10.53
CA GLY A 119 -10.56 58.40 9.77
C GLY A 119 -10.35 58.27 8.26
N VAL A 120 -11.22 57.49 7.61
CA VAL A 120 -11.20 57.23 6.16
C VAL A 120 -12.57 57.50 5.54
N SER A 121 -12.65 57.51 4.20
CA SER A 121 -13.92 57.64 3.50
C SER A 121 -14.85 56.43 3.77
N GLU A 122 -16.16 56.59 3.62
CA GLU A 122 -17.13 55.51 3.87
C GLU A 122 -16.90 54.24 3.01
N PRO A 123 -16.56 54.35 1.70
CA PRO A 123 -16.18 53.18 0.89
C PRO A 123 -14.92 52.47 1.41
N ASP A 124 -13.89 53.24 1.78
CA ASP A 124 -12.63 52.68 2.30
C ASP A 124 -12.84 52.02 3.66
N GLN A 125 -13.65 52.63 4.54
CA GLN A 125 -14.04 52.04 5.82
C GLN A 125 -14.71 50.67 5.61
N THR A 126 -15.65 50.59 4.67
CA THR A 126 -16.36 49.35 4.34
C THR A 126 -15.40 48.26 3.85
N GLN A 127 -14.45 48.62 2.99
CA GLN A 127 -13.44 47.69 2.48
C GLN A 127 -12.50 47.19 3.57
N LEU A 128 -12.04 48.08 4.46
CA LEU A 128 -11.17 47.73 5.59
C LEU A 128 -11.89 46.81 6.59
N LEU A 129 -13.16 47.09 6.91
CA LEU A 129 -13.98 46.21 7.75
C LEU A 129 -14.17 44.84 7.10
N ALA A 130 -14.44 44.77 5.80
CA ALA A 130 -14.56 43.51 5.07
C ALA A 130 -13.25 42.70 5.12
N ALA A 131 -12.10 43.34 4.96
CA ALA A 131 -10.79 42.70 5.06
C ALA A 131 -10.52 42.14 6.47
N LEU A 132 -10.80 42.91 7.53
CA LEU A 132 -10.69 42.46 8.91
C LEU A 132 -11.62 41.27 9.21
N VAL A 133 -12.83 41.26 8.63
CA VAL A 133 -13.77 40.14 8.77
C VAL A 133 -13.29 38.88 8.04
N ALA A 134 -12.77 39.05 6.82
CA ALA A 134 -12.27 37.96 5.96
C ALA A 134 -10.94 37.36 6.45
N CYS A 135 -10.20 38.06 7.32
CA CYS A 135 -8.94 37.57 7.85
C CYS A 135 -9.07 36.15 8.44
N PRO A 136 -8.22 35.18 8.04
CA PRO A 136 -8.28 33.80 8.53
C PRO A 136 -7.72 33.66 9.96
N GLN A 137 -6.86 34.59 10.40
CA GLN A 137 -6.18 34.56 11.69
C GLN A 137 -7.07 35.07 12.84
N PRO A 138 -7.02 34.49 14.06
CA PRO A 138 -7.82 34.97 15.19
C PRO A 138 -7.49 36.43 15.55
N LEU A 139 -8.51 37.28 15.76
CA LEU A 139 -8.28 38.70 16.14
C LEU A 139 -8.90 39.06 17.49
N LYS A 140 -9.51 38.10 18.19
CA LYS A 140 -10.28 38.40 19.41
C LYS A 140 -9.40 39.03 20.48
N THR A 141 -8.26 38.41 20.79
CA THR A 141 -7.28 38.92 21.78
C THR A 141 -6.73 40.28 21.33
N THR A 142 -6.32 40.41 20.06
CA THR A 142 -5.79 41.63 19.48
C THR A 142 -6.75 42.81 19.56
N LEU A 143 -8.04 42.59 19.27
CA LEU A 143 -9.07 43.62 19.36
C LEU A 143 -9.40 43.94 20.82
N SER A 144 -9.60 42.92 21.67
CA SER A 144 -9.96 43.08 23.09
C SER A 144 -8.95 43.96 23.85
N ARG A 145 -7.65 43.74 23.62
CA ARG A 145 -6.57 44.53 24.24
C ARG A 145 -6.66 46.04 23.92
N ARG A 146 -7.20 46.40 22.75
CA ARG A 146 -7.27 47.79 22.28
C ARG A 146 -8.51 48.53 22.78
N PHE A 147 -9.51 47.85 23.36
CA PHE A 147 -10.78 48.49 23.74
C PHE A 147 -10.63 49.55 24.84
N ALA A 148 -9.72 49.35 25.81
CA ALA A 148 -9.53 50.28 26.93
C ALA A 148 -9.06 51.67 26.44
N ASP A 149 -8.13 51.70 25.49
CA ASP A 149 -7.52 52.92 24.97
C ASP A 149 -8.23 53.48 23.71
N ALA A 150 -9.21 52.75 23.17
CA ALA A 150 -9.89 53.12 21.94
C ALA A 150 -10.93 54.24 22.13
N THR A 151 -11.03 55.11 21.10
CA THR A 151 -12.11 56.11 21.00
C THR A 151 -13.48 55.43 20.91
N PRO A 152 -14.59 56.12 21.29
CA PRO A 152 -15.93 55.54 21.19
C PRO A 152 -16.28 55.03 19.78
N GLN A 153 -15.86 55.75 18.74
CA GLN A 153 -16.04 55.31 17.35
C GLN A 153 -15.26 54.02 17.04
N MET A 154 -14.00 53.93 17.48
CA MET A 154 -13.20 52.73 17.28
C MET A 154 -13.75 51.53 18.06
N ARG A 155 -14.25 51.73 19.29
CA ARG A 155 -14.92 50.65 20.06
C ARG A 155 -16.13 50.10 19.31
N ARG A 156 -16.93 50.96 18.67
CA ARG A 156 -18.07 50.56 17.83
C ARG A 156 -17.61 49.70 16.65
N LEU A 157 -16.62 50.17 15.89
CA LEU A 157 -16.09 49.45 14.74
C LEU A 157 -15.46 48.09 15.11
N MET A 158 -14.66 48.03 16.18
CA MET A 158 -14.06 46.78 16.65
C MET A 158 -15.13 45.78 17.11
N LEU A 159 -16.17 46.23 17.81
CA LEU A 159 -17.27 45.38 18.24
C LEU A 159 -18.07 44.83 17.05
N GLU A 160 -18.28 45.64 16.01
CA GLU A 160 -18.85 45.19 14.74
C GLU A 160 -17.99 44.11 14.06
N VAL A 161 -16.67 44.32 13.97
CA VAL A 161 -15.74 43.32 13.41
C VAL A 161 -15.84 42.02 14.22
N MET A 162 -15.83 42.07 15.55
CA MET A 162 -15.94 40.87 16.39
C MET A 162 -17.24 40.10 16.12
N ALA A 163 -18.39 40.79 16.11
CA ALA A 163 -19.68 40.17 15.85
C ALA A 163 -19.76 39.57 14.45
N ARG A 164 -19.39 40.32 13.40
CA ARG A 164 -19.38 39.82 12.01
C ARG A 164 -18.45 38.62 11.84
N ARG A 165 -17.34 38.54 12.57
CA ARG A 165 -16.40 37.42 12.47
C ARG A 165 -16.90 36.13 13.12
N TYR A 166 -17.56 36.21 14.27
CA TYR A 166 -18.22 35.02 14.83
C TYR A 166 -19.42 34.60 14.00
N TYR A 167 -20.21 35.56 13.50
CA TYR A 167 -21.45 35.31 12.76
C TYR A 167 -21.28 35.30 11.23
N ARG A 168 -20.06 35.18 10.69
CA ARG A 168 -19.78 35.26 9.23
C ARG A 168 -20.55 34.26 8.35
N MET A 169 -21.07 33.18 8.95
CA MET A 169 -21.93 32.20 8.28
C MET A 169 -23.42 32.62 8.23
N ARG A 170 -23.74 33.82 8.73
CA ARG A 170 -25.07 34.42 8.77
C ARG A 170 -25.02 35.78 8.07
N ALA A 171 -26.10 36.13 7.38
CA ALA A 171 -26.32 37.49 6.91
C ALA A 171 -26.71 38.35 8.13
N LEU A 172 -25.72 38.96 8.77
CA LEU A 172 -25.92 39.85 9.92
C LEU A 172 -26.13 41.27 9.41
N ASP A 173 -27.38 41.71 9.44
CA ASP A 173 -27.87 42.97 8.89
C ASP A 173 -28.42 43.89 10.02
N GLU A 174 -28.88 45.10 9.67
CA GLU A 174 -29.48 46.07 10.60
C GLU A 174 -28.61 46.36 11.85
N LEU A 175 -27.30 46.53 11.64
CA LEU A 175 -26.39 46.84 12.75
C LEU A 175 -26.65 48.23 13.32
N SER A 176 -26.86 48.32 14.63
CA SER A 176 -27.06 49.56 15.38
C SER A 176 -26.24 49.56 16.66
N HIS A 177 -25.67 50.70 17.01
CA HIS A 177 -24.86 50.88 18.22
C HIS A 177 -25.66 51.62 19.29
N HIS A 178 -25.58 51.13 20.51
CA HIS A 178 -26.25 51.69 21.68
C HIS A 178 -25.23 51.90 22.80
N GLU A 179 -25.53 52.79 23.73
CA GLU A 179 -24.70 53.04 24.91
C GLU A 179 -25.61 53.15 26.13
N VAL A 180 -25.45 52.22 27.08
CA VAL A 180 -26.26 52.14 28.30
C VAL A 180 -25.30 52.05 29.48
N GLY A 181 -25.43 52.95 30.46
CA GLY A 181 -24.53 52.96 31.63
C GLY A 181 -23.04 53.11 31.30
N GLY A 182 -22.70 53.73 30.16
CA GLY A 182 -21.32 53.85 29.67
C GLY A 182 -20.76 52.58 29.00
N ILE A 183 -21.61 51.56 28.79
CA ILE A 183 -21.26 50.29 28.13
C ILE A 183 -21.78 50.32 26.69
N GLY A 184 -20.86 50.12 25.74
CA GLY A 184 -21.17 50.08 24.32
C GLY A 184 -21.75 48.74 23.90
N LEU A 185 -22.94 48.78 23.31
CA LEU A 185 -23.69 47.61 22.85
C LEU A 185 -23.83 47.67 21.32
N LEU A 186 -23.71 46.52 20.67
CA LEU A 186 -24.03 46.34 19.26
C LEU A 186 -25.27 45.46 19.16
N ARG A 187 -26.26 45.91 18.39
CA ARG A 187 -27.42 45.11 18.02
C ARG A 187 -27.40 44.82 16.53
N GLY A 188 -27.59 43.57 16.14
CA GLY A 188 -27.74 43.14 14.75
C GLY A 188 -28.83 42.10 14.59
N ARG A 189 -29.30 41.85 13.37
CA ARG A 189 -30.36 40.88 13.09
C ARG A 189 -29.96 39.91 12.00
N TYR A 190 -30.39 38.67 12.10
CA TYR A 190 -30.22 37.68 11.04
C TYR A 190 -31.36 36.66 11.02
N PRO A 191 -31.75 36.14 9.84
CA PRO A 191 -32.77 35.12 9.72
C PRO A 191 -32.26 33.73 10.13
N HIS A 192 -33.07 32.95 10.84
CA HIS A 192 -32.80 31.55 11.19
C HIS A 192 -34.10 30.74 11.35
N GLU A 193 -34.28 29.69 10.54
CA GLU A 193 -35.37 28.70 10.71
C GLU A 193 -36.78 29.32 10.75
N GLY A 194 -37.03 30.35 9.94
CA GLY A 194 -38.33 31.03 9.86
C GLY A 194 -38.55 32.12 10.91
N THR A 195 -37.60 32.33 11.83
CA THR A 195 -37.62 33.39 12.84
C THR A 195 -36.45 34.36 12.64
N THR A 196 -36.60 35.62 13.03
CA THR A 196 -35.49 36.59 13.08
C THR A 196 -34.82 36.55 14.44
N ILE A 197 -33.49 36.45 14.46
CA ILE A 197 -32.71 36.51 15.69
C ILE A 197 -32.08 37.89 15.82
N SER A 198 -32.34 38.55 16.95
CA SER A 198 -31.63 39.75 17.39
C SER A 198 -30.39 39.36 18.20
N LEU A 199 -29.20 39.63 17.66
CA LEU A 199 -27.92 39.53 18.35
C LEU A 199 -27.66 40.83 19.13
N ILE A 200 -27.34 40.71 20.41
CA ILE A 200 -26.76 41.79 21.21
C ILE A 200 -25.33 41.38 21.57
N ALA A 201 -24.34 42.17 21.16
CA ALA A 201 -22.95 41.95 21.49
C ALA A 201 -22.40 43.11 22.32
N THR A 202 -21.51 42.83 23.27
CA THR A 202 -20.83 43.86 24.07
C THR A 202 -19.39 43.47 24.34
N HIS A 203 -18.52 44.47 24.52
CA HIS A 203 -17.19 44.28 25.06
C HIS A 203 -17.16 44.77 26.51
N VAL A 204 -16.55 43.99 27.41
CA VAL A 204 -16.58 44.27 28.84
C VAL A 204 -15.28 43.84 29.53
N ASP A 205 -14.79 44.69 30.44
CA ASP A 205 -13.76 44.29 31.40
C ASP A 205 -14.38 43.32 32.41
N HIS A 206 -13.75 42.18 32.66
CA HIS A 206 -14.30 41.11 33.49
C HIS A 206 -14.78 41.58 34.88
N ARG A 207 -14.16 42.62 35.44
CA ARG A 207 -14.53 43.22 36.74
C ARG A 207 -15.88 43.95 36.71
N HIS A 208 -16.34 44.35 35.52
CA HIS A 208 -17.57 45.10 35.29
C HIS A 208 -18.68 44.27 34.61
N LEU A 209 -18.59 42.93 34.67
CA LEU A 209 -19.59 42.05 34.06
C LEU A 209 -21.03 42.30 34.54
N ALA A 210 -21.23 42.60 35.83
CA ALA A 210 -22.55 42.88 36.39
C ALA A 210 -23.23 44.06 35.68
N GLY A 211 -22.51 45.18 35.54
CA GLY A 211 -23.03 46.36 34.84
C GLY A 211 -23.30 46.08 33.36
N ALA A 212 -22.52 45.22 32.70
CA ALA A 212 -22.78 44.84 31.32
C ALA A 212 -24.05 44.00 31.16
N VAL A 213 -24.36 43.12 32.13
CA VAL A 213 -25.60 42.35 32.11
C VAL A 213 -26.82 43.24 32.38
N GLU A 214 -26.72 44.23 33.27
CA GLU A 214 -27.76 45.26 33.45
C GLU A 214 -27.99 46.06 32.15
N ALA A 215 -26.91 46.54 31.52
CA ALA A 215 -26.99 47.29 30.26
C ALA A 215 -27.62 46.48 29.11
N VAL A 216 -27.32 45.18 29.03
CA VAL A 216 -27.96 44.27 28.08
C VAL A 216 -29.44 44.09 28.41
N THR A 217 -29.80 43.97 29.69
CA THR A 217 -31.19 43.82 30.16
C THR A 217 -32.07 44.99 29.73
N ASP A 218 -31.55 46.22 29.83
CA ASP A 218 -32.24 47.42 29.36
C ASP A 218 -32.46 47.42 27.83
N LEU A 219 -31.46 46.98 27.06
CA LEU A 219 -31.56 46.94 25.60
C LEU A 219 -32.49 45.82 25.10
N ILE A 220 -32.61 44.71 25.84
CA ILE A 220 -33.53 43.61 25.53
C ILE A 220 -34.99 44.08 25.45
N GLN A 221 -35.37 45.06 26.27
CA GLN A 221 -36.72 45.64 26.25
C GLN A 221 -37.04 46.37 24.94
N GLN A 222 -36.01 46.76 24.17
CA GLN A 222 -36.14 47.48 22.89
C GLN A 222 -36.09 46.53 21.68
N VAL A 223 -35.93 45.23 21.90
CA VAL A 223 -35.95 44.22 20.84
C VAL A 223 -37.41 43.97 20.42
N PRO A 224 -37.73 43.80 19.12
CA PRO A 224 -39.07 43.43 18.66
C PRO A 224 -39.60 42.17 19.35
N GLU A 225 -40.91 42.14 19.65
CA GLU A 225 -41.53 41.03 20.38
C GLU A 225 -41.40 39.67 19.68
N GLY A 226 -41.37 39.67 18.34
CA GLY A 226 -41.24 38.46 17.51
C GLY A 226 -39.81 37.97 17.26
N ASP A 227 -38.78 38.69 17.74
CA ASP A 227 -37.39 38.30 17.57
C ASP A 227 -36.91 37.43 18.75
N ASP A 228 -36.25 36.31 18.43
CA ASP A 228 -35.46 35.55 19.40
C ASP A 228 -34.19 36.33 19.75
N ILE A 229 -33.74 36.26 21.01
CA ILE A 229 -32.60 37.05 21.48
C ILE A 229 -31.39 36.16 21.76
N VAL A 230 -30.23 36.52 21.22
CA VAL A 230 -28.94 35.92 21.60
C VAL A 230 -27.98 37.02 22.05
N VAL A 231 -27.19 36.74 23.08
CA VAL A 231 -26.26 37.71 23.66
C VAL A 231 -24.83 37.18 23.65
N ASP A 232 -23.88 38.00 23.21
CA ASP A 232 -22.45 37.71 23.22
C ASP A 232 -21.70 38.75 24.08
N PHE A 233 -21.06 38.30 25.16
CA PHE A 233 -20.14 39.10 25.98
C PHE A 233 -18.69 38.80 25.59
N TYR A 234 -18.01 39.79 25.04
CA TYR A 234 -16.59 39.74 24.73
C TYR A 234 -15.80 40.32 25.91
N GLY A 235 -15.34 39.43 26.77
CA GLY A 235 -14.63 39.75 28.01
C GLY A 235 -13.13 39.96 27.81
N TRP A 236 -12.56 40.90 28.55
CA TRP A 236 -11.12 41.08 28.78
C TRP A 236 -10.80 40.98 30.27
N ARG A 237 -9.67 40.36 30.62
CA ARG A 237 -9.11 40.34 31.98
C ARG A 237 -7.59 40.53 31.94
N ASP A 238 -7.00 40.90 33.07
CA ASP A 238 -5.55 41.13 33.15
C ASP A 238 -4.78 39.78 33.07
N ASP A 239 -5.17 38.80 33.88
CA ASP A 239 -4.54 37.46 33.93
C ASP A 239 -5.54 36.33 33.61
N ALA A 240 -5.08 35.25 32.97
CA ALA A 240 -5.89 34.06 32.71
C ALA A 240 -6.40 33.42 34.03
N SER A 241 -7.57 32.77 34.00
CA SER A 241 -8.10 32.11 35.20
C SER A 241 -7.63 30.66 35.24
N ASP A 242 -7.09 30.25 36.39
CA ASP A 242 -6.75 28.84 36.63
C ASP A 242 -7.98 27.97 36.92
N ASP A 243 -9.15 28.57 37.19
CA ASP A 243 -10.41 27.87 37.48
C ASP A 243 -11.56 28.30 36.56
N THR A 244 -11.65 27.60 35.42
CA THR A 244 -12.71 27.80 34.43
C THR A 244 -14.11 27.41 34.93
N ALA A 245 -14.21 26.49 35.90
CA ALA A 245 -15.50 26.09 36.46
C ALA A 245 -16.08 27.19 37.35
N LEU A 246 -15.25 27.77 38.23
CA LEU A 246 -15.65 28.89 39.08
C LEU A 246 -16.07 30.11 38.25
N THR A 247 -15.37 30.38 37.14
CA THR A 247 -15.72 31.47 36.22
C THR A 247 -17.12 31.27 35.62
N ALA A 248 -17.43 30.04 35.18
CA ALA A 248 -18.73 29.71 34.62
C ALA A 248 -19.86 29.80 35.66
N GLU A 249 -19.63 29.29 36.88
CA GLU A 249 -20.59 29.33 37.98
C GLU A 249 -20.91 30.76 38.43
N ALA A 250 -19.89 31.61 38.57
CA ALA A 250 -20.07 33.01 38.94
C ALA A 250 -20.87 33.79 37.89
N PHE A 251 -20.62 33.53 36.60
CA PHE A 251 -21.38 34.16 35.53
C PHE A 251 -22.82 33.63 35.44
N ALA A 252 -23.04 32.32 35.63
CA ALA A 252 -24.39 31.75 35.69
C ALA A 252 -25.23 32.39 36.80
N ALA A 253 -24.68 32.52 38.01
CA ALA A 253 -25.36 33.17 39.13
C ALA A 253 -25.71 34.63 38.82
N LEU A 254 -24.85 35.33 38.07
CA LEU A 254 -25.08 36.70 37.64
C LEU A 254 -26.19 36.79 36.57
N LEU A 255 -26.26 35.83 35.65
CA LEU A 255 -27.35 35.73 34.68
C LEU A 255 -28.69 35.37 35.35
N ASP A 256 -28.68 34.50 36.37
CA ASP A 256 -29.90 34.11 37.10
C ASP A 256 -30.44 35.24 37.98
N ALA A 257 -29.55 36.08 38.51
CA ALA A 257 -29.94 37.30 39.23
C ALA A 257 -30.49 38.39 38.29
N ALA A 258 -30.18 38.33 36.99
CA ALA A 258 -30.63 39.31 36.02
C ALA A 258 -32.05 38.99 35.55
N GLU A 259 -33.01 39.84 35.93
CA GLU A 259 -34.39 39.76 35.46
C GLU A 259 -34.50 40.31 34.02
N PHE A 260 -34.09 39.52 33.03
CA PHE A 260 -34.07 39.94 31.61
C PHE A 260 -35.44 40.36 31.04
N GLY A 261 -36.54 40.02 31.73
CA GLY A 261 -37.93 40.35 31.33
C GLY A 261 -38.42 39.67 30.04
N ARG A 262 -37.53 39.03 29.28
CA ARG A 262 -37.82 38.27 28.05
C ARG A 262 -36.98 36.99 28.01
N PRO A 263 -37.50 35.91 27.40
CA PRO A 263 -36.73 34.68 27.24
C PRO A 263 -35.56 34.91 26.27
N LEU A 264 -34.35 34.58 26.72
CA LEU A 264 -33.16 34.56 25.87
C LEU A 264 -33.02 33.19 25.23
N ARG A 265 -32.61 33.12 23.96
CA ARG A 265 -32.29 31.83 23.32
C ARG A 265 -30.93 31.30 23.78
N ARG A 266 -29.98 32.19 24.04
CA ARG A 266 -28.60 31.88 24.42
C ARG A 266 -27.84 33.10 24.94
N VAL A 267 -26.92 32.89 25.87
CA VAL A 267 -25.88 33.85 26.25
C VAL A 267 -24.49 33.21 26.09
N VAL A 268 -23.52 33.95 25.56
CA VAL A 268 -22.13 33.52 25.41
C VAL A 268 -21.21 34.48 26.15
N LEU A 269 -20.23 33.95 26.88
CA LEU A 269 -19.13 34.71 27.45
C LEU A 269 -17.82 34.22 26.84
N ALA A 270 -17.10 35.10 26.13
CA ALA A 270 -15.80 34.81 25.53
C ALA A 270 -14.72 35.71 26.14
N VAL A 271 -13.88 35.18 27.03
CA VAL A 271 -12.88 35.94 27.81
C VAL A 271 -11.46 35.71 27.31
N SER A 272 -10.65 36.76 27.29
CA SER A 272 -9.22 36.70 26.94
C SER A 272 -8.44 37.46 27.99
N ALA A 273 -7.19 37.05 28.20
CA ALA A 273 -6.29 37.70 29.13
C ALA A 273 -5.05 38.28 28.44
N GLU A 274 -4.33 39.17 29.12
CA GLU A 274 -3.06 39.70 28.60
C GLU A 274 -1.97 38.63 28.52
N SER A 275 -1.99 37.67 29.46
CA SER A 275 -1.10 36.50 29.44
C SER A 275 -1.46 35.46 28.37
N SER A 276 -2.57 35.64 27.65
CA SER A 276 -3.01 34.72 26.59
C SER A 276 -2.38 35.06 25.24
N GLY A 277 -1.92 34.05 24.50
CA GLY A 277 -1.41 34.23 23.14
C GLY A 277 -2.49 34.75 22.16
N PRO A 278 -2.09 35.20 20.95
CA PRO A 278 -3.02 35.73 19.96
C PRO A 278 -3.94 34.66 19.32
N GLY A 279 -3.70 33.37 19.58
CA GLY A 279 -4.47 32.24 19.06
C GLY A 279 -5.79 32.00 19.78
N MET A 280 -6.63 31.11 19.22
CA MET A 280 -7.94 30.78 19.79
C MET A 280 -7.86 30.00 21.11
N ALA A 281 -6.75 29.32 21.42
CA ALA A 281 -6.57 28.67 22.72
C ALA A 281 -6.44 29.65 23.88
N GLY A 282 -6.11 30.91 23.59
CA GLY A 282 -6.10 32.02 24.55
C GLY A 282 -7.48 32.63 24.81
N VAL A 283 -8.56 31.98 24.35
CA VAL A 283 -9.94 32.47 24.52
C VAL A 283 -10.77 31.44 25.29
N GLU A 284 -11.13 31.77 26.52
CA GLU A 284 -12.08 30.98 27.30
C GLU A 284 -13.50 31.27 26.81
N GLN A 285 -14.28 30.22 26.48
CA GLN A 285 -15.63 30.39 25.93
C GLN A 285 -16.65 29.53 26.68
N TYR A 286 -17.70 30.20 27.15
CA TYR A 286 -18.79 29.61 27.90
C TYR A 286 -20.12 29.93 27.22
N THR A 287 -20.99 28.94 27.06
CA THR A 287 -22.30 29.11 26.45
C THR A 287 -23.38 28.70 27.44
N PHE A 288 -24.39 29.53 27.63
CA PHE A 288 -25.51 29.30 28.53
C PHE A 288 -26.83 29.33 27.77
N ARG A 289 -27.75 28.45 28.16
CA ARG A 289 -29.12 28.40 27.66
C ARG A 289 -30.12 28.38 28.82
N PRO A 290 -31.34 28.91 28.63
CA PRO A 290 -32.37 28.75 29.64
C PRO A 290 -32.72 27.28 29.86
N SER A 291 -32.95 26.95 31.13
CA SER A 291 -33.44 25.67 31.61
C SER A 291 -34.59 25.90 32.59
N GLY A 292 -35.27 24.83 33.04
CA GLY A 292 -36.34 24.94 34.04
C GLY A 292 -35.89 25.47 35.41
N SER A 293 -34.58 25.56 35.66
CA SER A 293 -33.99 26.02 36.94
C SER A 293 -33.10 27.26 36.81
N GLY A 294 -33.20 28.02 35.70
CA GLY A 294 -32.32 29.16 35.41
C GLY A 294 -31.43 28.94 34.18
N MET A 295 -30.35 29.71 34.06
CA MET A 295 -29.37 29.62 32.97
C MET A 295 -28.38 28.49 33.22
N GLN A 296 -28.39 27.49 32.34
CA GLN A 296 -27.51 26.33 32.42
C GLN A 296 -26.43 26.39 31.33
N GLU A 297 -25.20 26.05 31.70
CA GLU A 297 -24.09 25.95 30.75
C GLU A 297 -24.22 24.73 29.83
N GLU A 298 -24.01 24.94 28.53
CA GLU A 298 -23.85 23.90 27.49
C GLU A 298 -22.40 23.39 27.51
N ARG A 299 -22.08 22.55 28.49
CA ARG A 299 -20.70 22.07 28.78
C ARG A 299 -20.06 21.33 27.61
N GLU A 300 -20.85 20.70 26.76
CA GLU A 300 -20.39 19.92 25.61
C GLU A 300 -19.58 20.76 24.61
N ILE A 301 -19.85 22.06 24.51
CA ILE A 301 -19.16 22.99 23.61
C ILE A 301 -18.29 24.01 24.37
N ARG A 302 -17.95 23.76 25.65
CA ARG A 302 -17.02 24.64 26.38
C ARG A 302 -15.72 24.81 25.61
N GLY A 303 -15.24 26.06 25.53
CA GLY A 303 -14.07 26.44 24.74
C GLY A 303 -14.33 26.56 23.23
N LEU A 304 -15.58 26.43 22.78
CA LEU A 304 -15.98 26.58 21.39
C LEU A 304 -17.23 27.45 21.25
N HIS A 305 -17.08 28.59 20.56
CA HIS A 305 -18.18 29.50 20.31
C HIS A 305 -19.29 28.79 19.51
N PRO A 306 -20.58 28.96 19.82
CA PRO A 306 -21.68 28.28 19.14
C PRO A 306 -21.69 28.46 17.62
N MET A 307 -21.33 29.64 17.12
CA MET A 307 -21.20 29.86 15.67
C MET A 307 -19.99 29.16 15.05
N MET A 308 -18.90 28.99 15.80
CA MET A 308 -17.78 28.15 15.37
C MET A 308 -18.19 26.68 15.37
N GLY A 309 -18.91 26.21 16.40
CA GLY A 309 -19.49 24.87 16.44
C GLY A 309 -20.46 24.60 15.29
N LYS A 310 -21.27 25.59 14.88
CA LYS A 310 -22.11 25.48 13.68
C LYS A 310 -21.29 25.35 12.39
N ARG A 311 -20.21 26.13 12.26
CA ARG A 311 -19.28 26.06 11.11
C ARG A 311 -18.49 24.76 11.04
N LEU A 312 -18.06 24.25 12.19
CA LEU A 312 -17.40 22.94 12.35
C LEU A 312 -18.40 21.77 12.39
N GLU A 313 -19.67 22.02 12.05
CA GLU A 313 -20.71 21.00 11.94
C GLU A 313 -20.93 20.16 13.22
N VAL A 314 -20.64 20.68 14.41
CA VAL A 314 -20.85 19.98 15.69
C VAL A 314 -22.31 19.54 15.86
N TRP A 315 -23.25 20.33 15.32
CA TRP A 315 -24.67 20.00 15.31
C TRP A 315 -25.00 18.69 14.60
N ARG A 316 -24.18 18.25 13.63
CA ARG A 316 -24.37 16.93 12.99
C ARG A 316 -24.12 15.79 13.97
N LEU A 317 -23.43 16.03 15.06
CA LEU A 317 -23.16 15.02 16.08
C LEU A 317 -24.29 14.92 17.12
N SER A 318 -25.48 15.50 16.85
CA SER A 318 -26.63 15.53 17.77
C SER A 318 -27.08 14.16 18.25
N ASN A 319 -26.91 13.11 17.43
CA ASN A 319 -27.25 11.73 17.75
C ASN A 319 -26.25 11.06 18.72
N PHE A 320 -25.22 11.79 19.17
CA PHE A 320 -24.19 11.34 20.09
C PHE A 320 -24.21 12.16 21.39
N ASN A 321 -23.88 11.49 22.49
CA ASN A 321 -23.51 12.13 23.74
C ASN A 321 -22.03 12.50 23.65
N LEU A 322 -21.73 13.80 23.64
CA LEU A 322 -20.38 14.30 23.43
C LEU A 322 -19.70 14.64 24.76
N SER A 323 -18.44 14.22 24.88
CA SER A 323 -17.53 14.71 25.92
C SER A 323 -16.29 15.33 25.28
N ARG A 324 -16.00 16.57 25.66
CA ARG A 324 -14.82 17.30 25.20
C ARG A 324 -13.53 16.65 25.72
N LEU A 325 -12.54 16.46 24.86
CA LEU A 325 -11.22 15.94 25.21
C LEU A 325 -10.12 17.01 25.03
N PRO A 326 -8.97 16.89 25.72
CA PRO A 326 -7.83 17.79 25.51
C PRO A 326 -7.31 17.72 24.08
N SER A 327 -7.05 18.88 23.48
CA SER A 327 -6.49 19.03 22.13
C SER A 327 -5.66 20.32 22.04
N GLY A 328 -4.81 20.41 21.02
CA GLY A 328 -4.02 21.62 20.75
C GLY A 328 -4.85 22.73 20.10
N ASP A 329 -4.21 23.87 19.86
CA ASP A 329 -4.78 25.02 19.16
C ASP A 329 -5.38 24.63 17.81
N ASP A 330 -6.50 25.26 17.46
CA ASP A 330 -7.27 25.02 16.23
C ASP A 330 -7.79 23.57 16.04
N VAL A 331 -7.52 22.66 16.97
CA VAL A 331 -8.05 21.28 16.99
C VAL A 331 -9.09 21.13 18.10
N TYR A 332 -10.17 20.45 17.78
CA TYR A 332 -11.33 20.24 18.63
C TYR A 332 -11.67 18.76 18.71
N LEU A 333 -11.24 18.10 19.80
CA LEU A 333 -11.45 16.67 20.01
C LEU A 333 -12.68 16.37 20.87
N PHE A 334 -13.53 15.48 20.40
CA PHE A 334 -14.70 14.97 21.11
C PHE A 334 -14.70 13.45 21.12
N ARG A 335 -15.03 12.86 22.27
CA ARG A 335 -15.52 11.48 22.33
C ARG A 335 -17.04 11.54 22.22
N GLY A 336 -17.62 10.78 21.29
CA GLY A 336 -19.06 10.62 21.16
C GLY A 336 -19.48 9.17 21.37
N THR A 337 -20.53 8.98 22.17
CA THR A 337 -21.23 7.70 22.30
C THR A 337 -22.63 7.87 21.72
N ALA A 338 -23.03 7.04 20.75
CA ALA A 338 -24.34 7.19 20.14
C ALA A 338 -25.47 6.99 21.17
N ARG A 339 -26.53 7.81 21.06
CA ARG A 339 -27.65 7.79 22.01
C ARG A 339 -28.43 6.48 21.96
N ASP A 340 -28.69 5.98 20.76
CA ASP A 340 -29.50 4.77 20.54
C ASP A 340 -28.65 3.50 20.45
N ASN A 341 -27.31 3.64 20.40
CA ASN A 341 -26.39 2.52 20.35
C ASN A 341 -25.12 2.79 21.18
N PRO A 342 -25.12 2.40 22.47
CA PRO A 342 -23.96 2.61 23.34
C PRO A 342 -22.68 1.88 22.89
N GLN A 343 -22.75 0.91 21.97
CA GLN A 343 -21.57 0.25 21.40
C GLN A 343 -20.89 1.07 20.30
N ASP A 344 -21.58 2.08 19.76
CA ASP A 344 -21.03 3.02 18.80
C ASP A 344 -20.34 4.18 19.53
N GLU A 345 -19.06 3.95 19.85
CA GLU A 345 -18.15 4.97 20.34
C GLU A 345 -17.22 5.44 19.23
N ARG A 346 -17.12 6.76 19.06
CA ARG A 346 -16.25 7.40 18.05
C ARG A 346 -15.49 8.57 18.64
N ILE A 347 -14.34 8.85 18.05
CA ILE A 347 -13.58 10.07 18.29
C ILE A 347 -13.77 10.98 17.07
N PHE A 348 -14.18 12.21 17.32
CA PHE A 348 -14.35 13.25 16.33
C PHE A 348 -13.28 14.32 16.55
N ALA A 349 -12.40 14.52 15.58
CA ALA A 349 -11.44 15.63 15.59
C ALA A 349 -11.88 16.66 14.55
N LEU A 350 -12.28 17.84 14.99
CA LEU A 350 -12.65 18.96 14.12
C LEU A 350 -11.51 19.96 14.17
N ALA A 351 -11.00 20.45 13.03
CA ALA A 351 -9.87 21.36 13.03
C ALA A 351 -10.05 22.51 12.04
N GLU A 352 -9.50 23.67 12.35
CA GLU A 352 -9.47 24.84 11.46
C GLU A 352 -8.09 25.02 10.84
N VAL A 353 -8.01 24.98 9.51
CA VAL A 353 -6.77 25.23 8.77
C VAL A 353 -6.81 26.65 8.23
N ARG A 354 -6.00 27.53 8.82
CA ARG A 354 -5.98 28.98 8.54
C ARG A 354 -4.97 29.41 7.48
N ASP A 355 -4.05 28.53 7.10
CA ASP A 355 -2.96 28.81 6.18
C ASP A 355 -2.70 27.60 5.25
N LEU A 356 -2.51 27.87 3.95
CA LEU A 356 -2.18 26.89 2.91
C LEU A 356 -0.89 27.26 2.15
N THR A 357 0.02 27.99 2.79
CA THR A 357 1.30 28.39 2.19
C THR A 357 2.10 27.14 1.80
N ALA A 358 2.29 26.93 0.50
CA ALA A 358 3.01 25.80 -0.06
C ALA A 358 4.53 26.03 -0.02
N VAL A 359 5.27 25.00 0.40
CA VAL A 359 6.74 24.97 0.26
C VAL A 359 7.06 24.30 -1.07
N ARG A 360 7.89 24.95 -1.89
CA ARG A 360 8.27 24.48 -3.22
C ARG A 360 9.78 24.21 -3.31
N ASP A 361 10.19 23.33 -4.21
CA ASP A 361 11.60 23.07 -4.53
C ASP A 361 12.18 24.11 -5.50
N ASP A 362 13.46 23.97 -5.83
CA ASP A 362 14.18 24.84 -6.77
C ASP A 362 13.54 24.84 -8.18
N ASP A 363 12.85 23.77 -8.55
CA ASP A 363 12.13 23.58 -9.82
C ASP A 363 10.65 24.05 -9.73
N ARG A 364 10.25 24.69 -8.63
CA ARG A 364 8.90 25.19 -8.32
C ARG A 364 7.82 24.11 -8.12
N HIS A 365 8.18 22.85 -7.96
CA HIS A 365 7.21 21.81 -7.59
C HIS A 365 6.83 21.93 -6.11
N MET A 366 5.56 21.72 -5.79
CA MET A 366 5.12 21.68 -4.40
C MET A 366 5.71 20.47 -3.68
N ILE A 367 6.41 20.72 -2.57
CA ILE A 367 6.95 19.68 -1.68
C ILE A 367 5.96 19.34 -0.57
N GLY A 368 5.14 20.31 -0.13
CA GLY A 368 4.12 20.10 0.90
C GLY A 368 3.40 21.37 1.36
N LEU A 369 2.47 21.18 2.30
CA LEU A 369 1.64 22.22 2.92
C LEU A 369 1.84 22.19 4.45
N PRO A 370 2.92 22.80 5.00
CA PRO A 370 3.35 22.53 6.38
C PRO A 370 2.30 22.80 7.45
N TYR A 371 1.53 23.88 7.34
CA TYR A 371 0.52 24.22 8.33
C TYR A 371 -0.66 23.23 8.30
N LEU A 372 -1.15 22.86 7.12
CA LEU A 372 -2.17 21.82 6.98
C LEU A 372 -1.67 20.47 7.49
N GLU A 373 -0.45 20.09 7.12
CA GLU A 373 0.20 18.85 7.58
C GLU A 373 0.32 18.82 9.11
N ARG A 374 0.71 19.93 9.73
CA ARG A 374 0.77 20.07 11.20
C ARG A 374 -0.61 19.91 11.84
N VAL A 375 -1.61 20.71 11.43
CA VAL A 375 -2.95 20.69 12.04
C VAL A 375 -3.58 19.29 11.92
N PHE A 376 -3.38 18.62 10.78
CA PHE A 376 -3.81 17.24 10.59
C PHE A 376 -3.05 16.26 11.49
N ALA A 377 -1.73 16.40 11.62
CA ALA A 377 -0.91 15.58 12.51
C ALA A 377 -1.30 15.80 13.98
N ASP A 378 -1.60 17.02 14.41
CA ASP A 378 -2.04 17.36 15.75
C ASP A 378 -3.40 16.72 16.07
N ALA A 379 -4.34 16.74 15.12
CA ALA A 379 -5.61 16.01 15.22
C ALA A 379 -5.37 14.49 15.38
N CYS A 380 -4.52 13.91 14.54
CA CYS A 380 -4.15 12.49 14.62
C CYS A 380 -3.47 12.12 15.94
N MET A 381 -2.54 12.96 16.43
CA MET A 381 -1.89 12.79 17.71
C MET A 381 -2.88 12.87 18.87
N ALA A 382 -3.81 13.81 18.86
CA ALA A 382 -4.80 13.97 19.91
C ALA A 382 -5.66 12.70 20.05
N ILE A 383 -6.11 12.14 18.92
CA ILE A 383 -6.78 10.82 18.87
C ILE A 383 -5.87 9.73 19.45
N ARG A 384 -4.60 9.67 19.01
CA ARG A 384 -3.64 8.64 19.45
C ARG A 384 -3.35 8.69 20.94
N ARG A 385 -3.17 9.89 21.52
CA ARG A 385 -2.91 10.10 22.95
C ARG A 385 -4.10 9.58 23.77
N TYR A 386 -5.32 9.91 23.36
CA TYR A 386 -6.52 9.42 24.01
C TYR A 386 -6.62 7.89 23.90
N GLN A 387 -6.48 7.31 22.71
CA GLN A 387 -6.50 5.86 22.53
C GLN A 387 -5.39 5.11 23.28
N ALA A 388 -4.23 5.73 23.48
CA ALA A 388 -3.13 5.13 24.24
C ALA A 388 -3.48 4.93 25.71
N SER A 389 -4.37 5.77 26.28
CA SER A 389 -4.91 5.58 27.63
C SER A 389 -5.87 4.39 27.73
N LEU A 390 -6.34 3.85 26.60
CA LEU A 390 -7.30 2.76 26.53
C LEU A 390 -6.61 1.41 26.25
N PRO A 391 -7.10 0.30 26.83
CA PRO A 391 -6.72 -1.04 26.41
C PRO A 391 -6.97 -1.24 24.91
N PRO A 392 -6.10 -1.96 24.16
CA PRO A 392 -6.24 -2.10 22.70
C PRO A 392 -7.62 -2.56 22.21
N ARG A 393 -8.31 -3.42 22.97
CA ARG A 393 -9.65 -3.93 22.63
C ARG A 393 -10.79 -2.92 22.78
N HIS A 394 -10.56 -1.81 23.50
CA HIS A 394 -11.55 -0.75 23.75
C HIS A 394 -11.26 0.51 22.94
N ARG A 395 -10.26 0.50 22.06
CA ARG A 395 -9.96 1.67 21.22
C ARG A 395 -11.04 1.80 20.14
N PRO A 396 -11.68 2.97 19.99
CA PRO A 396 -12.61 3.23 18.90
C PRO A 396 -11.95 3.04 17.54
N VAL A 397 -12.56 2.32 16.61
CA VAL A 397 -12.00 2.01 15.27
C VAL A 397 -12.80 2.62 14.11
N TRP A 398 -13.65 3.60 14.40
CA TRP A 398 -14.50 4.30 13.42
C TRP A 398 -14.56 5.82 13.65
N ASN A 399 -13.38 6.42 13.72
CA ASN A 399 -13.15 7.82 14.07
C ASN A 399 -13.20 8.71 12.82
N ARG A 400 -13.42 10.01 13.02
CA ARG A 400 -13.55 10.98 11.94
C ARG A 400 -12.73 12.23 12.19
N ILE A 401 -12.20 12.79 11.10
CA ILE A 401 -11.53 14.08 11.09
C ILE A 401 -12.30 15.02 10.16
N LEU A 402 -12.62 16.22 10.62
CA LEU A 402 -13.16 17.32 9.81
C LEU A 402 -12.13 18.44 9.77
N LEU A 403 -11.69 18.85 8.58
CA LEU A 403 -10.83 20.00 8.36
C LEU A 403 -11.65 21.13 7.74
N TYR A 404 -11.80 22.23 8.45
CA TYR A 404 -12.35 23.47 7.90
C TYR A 404 -11.21 24.37 7.43
N VAL A 405 -11.00 24.41 6.13
CA VAL A 405 -9.89 25.10 5.47
C VAL A 405 -10.34 26.48 5.04
N TRP A 406 -9.82 27.52 5.71
CA TRP A 406 -10.20 28.92 5.46
C TRP A 406 -9.78 29.44 4.08
N PRO A 407 -8.55 29.19 3.60
CA PRO A 407 -8.15 29.64 2.28
C PRO A 407 -8.85 28.82 1.18
N VAL A 408 -8.99 29.40 0.00
CA VAL A 408 -9.46 28.66 -1.18
C VAL A 408 -8.41 27.60 -1.53
N ILE A 409 -8.85 26.36 -1.70
CA ILE A 409 -7.98 25.26 -2.15
C ILE A 409 -7.82 25.41 -3.67
N ASP A 410 -6.64 25.80 -4.11
CA ASP A 410 -6.25 25.91 -5.51
C ASP A 410 -5.04 25.00 -5.75
N LEU A 411 -5.30 23.70 -5.91
CA LEU A 411 -4.31 22.64 -6.10
C LEU A 411 -4.66 21.80 -7.31
N GLU A 412 -3.66 21.42 -8.11
CA GLU A 412 -3.86 20.47 -9.20
C GLU A 412 -4.13 19.05 -8.68
N PRO A 413 -4.76 18.15 -9.47
CA PRO A 413 -5.04 16.77 -9.06
C PRO A 413 -3.80 16.00 -8.57
N ASP A 414 -2.65 16.18 -9.22
CA ASP A 414 -1.40 15.53 -8.84
C ASP A 414 -0.84 16.10 -7.51
N GLU A 415 -0.98 17.41 -7.29
CA GLU A 415 -0.62 18.07 -6.03
C GLU A 415 -1.52 17.60 -4.88
N MET A 416 -2.83 17.41 -5.12
CA MET A 416 -3.74 16.79 -4.14
C MET A 416 -3.35 15.35 -3.82
N GLY A 417 -3.00 14.55 -4.84
CA GLY A 417 -2.52 13.18 -4.66
C GLY A 417 -1.25 13.11 -3.81
N LEU A 418 -0.33 14.06 -3.98
CA LEU A 418 0.88 14.19 -3.15
C LEU A 418 0.54 14.47 -1.68
N VAL A 419 -0.33 15.45 -1.41
CA VAL A 419 -0.76 15.80 -0.03
C VAL A 419 -1.39 14.58 0.65
N VAL A 420 -2.31 13.90 -0.02
CA VAL A 420 -2.95 12.70 0.52
C VAL A 420 -1.94 11.58 0.79
N THR A 421 -1.01 11.33 -0.13
CA THR A 421 0.06 10.33 0.04
C THR A 421 0.94 10.65 1.25
N ARG A 422 1.20 11.95 1.51
CA ARG A 422 1.98 12.38 2.68
C ARG A 422 1.22 12.19 3.99
N LEU A 423 -0.07 12.52 4.02
CA LEU A 423 -0.90 12.49 5.23
C LEU A 423 -1.38 11.07 5.61
N ALA A 424 -1.64 10.21 4.62
CA ALA A 424 -2.25 8.90 4.80
C ALA A 424 -1.61 8.07 5.94
N PRO A 425 -0.28 7.87 6.01
CA PRO A 425 0.25 6.92 6.98
C PRO A 425 0.31 7.47 8.42
N VAL A 426 0.05 8.77 8.65
CA VAL A 426 -0.11 9.31 10.02
C VAL A 426 -1.42 8.82 10.67
N THR A 427 -2.40 8.48 9.82
CA THR A 427 -3.70 7.94 10.24
C THR A 427 -3.65 6.46 10.65
N GLU A 428 -2.55 5.76 10.34
CA GLU A 428 -2.45 4.30 10.53
C GLU A 428 -2.71 3.88 11.99
N GLY A 429 -3.65 2.95 12.17
CA GLY A 429 -4.02 2.40 13.47
C GLY A 429 -4.80 3.37 14.36
N LEU A 430 -5.31 4.48 13.82
CA LEU A 430 -6.23 5.37 14.53
C LEU A 430 -7.68 4.97 14.33
N GLY A 431 -7.98 4.05 13.42
CA GLY A 431 -9.33 3.67 13.04
C GLY A 431 -10.09 4.82 12.38
N ILE A 432 -9.44 5.61 11.52
CA ILE A 432 -10.11 6.69 10.79
C ILE A 432 -10.97 6.08 9.68
N GLU A 433 -12.28 6.27 9.77
CA GLU A 433 -13.18 5.92 8.66
C GLU A 433 -12.98 6.90 7.51
N LYS A 434 -12.98 8.20 7.83
CA LYS A 434 -13.04 9.27 6.83
C LYS A 434 -12.42 10.56 7.34
N VAL A 435 -11.76 11.28 6.43
CA VAL A 435 -11.41 12.69 6.60
C VAL A 435 -12.29 13.52 5.67
N VAL A 436 -12.96 14.54 6.23
CA VAL A 436 -13.79 15.49 5.50
C VAL A 436 -13.06 16.82 5.42
N VAL A 437 -12.93 17.40 4.23
CA VAL A 437 -12.41 18.76 4.06
C VAL A 437 -13.53 19.68 3.59
N ARG A 438 -13.69 20.81 4.28
CA ARG A 438 -14.65 21.87 4.03
C ARG A 438 -13.92 23.18 3.73
N THR A 439 -14.42 23.94 2.77
CA THR A 439 -13.98 25.31 2.51
C THR A 439 -15.14 26.28 2.69
N PRO A 440 -14.90 27.56 3.02
CA PRO A 440 -15.93 28.58 2.97
C PRO A 440 -16.61 28.62 1.59
N ASN A 441 -17.91 28.88 1.56
CA ASN A 441 -18.61 29.20 0.31
C ASN A 441 -18.00 30.50 -0.27
N GLY A 442 -17.59 30.46 -1.54
CA GLY A 442 -17.09 31.65 -2.23
C GLY A 442 -18.18 32.71 -2.37
N ALA A 443 -17.82 33.97 -2.11
CA ALA A 443 -18.54 35.21 -2.41
C ALA A 443 -19.97 35.40 -1.84
N GLY A 444 -20.04 35.95 -0.62
CA GLY A 444 -21.19 36.73 -0.13
C GLY A 444 -22.43 35.93 0.31
N PRO A 445 -23.31 36.53 1.15
CA PRO A 445 -24.51 35.87 1.63
C PRO A 445 -25.56 35.55 0.54
N SER A 446 -25.37 36.03 -0.68
CA SER A 446 -26.33 35.93 -1.79
C SER A 446 -26.08 34.77 -2.78
N ASP A 447 -24.85 34.27 -2.94
CA ASP A 447 -24.57 33.14 -3.84
C ASP A 447 -24.48 31.82 -3.07
N ARG A 448 -25.59 31.10 -3.03
CA ARG A 448 -25.79 29.83 -2.33
C ARG A 448 -25.28 28.62 -3.12
N VAL A 449 -24.08 28.66 -3.71
CA VAL A 449 -23.47 27.41 -4.20
C VAL A 449 -22.68 26.80 -3.02
N PRO A 450 -23.08 25.64 -2.49
CA PRO A 450 -22.33 25.00 -1.42
C PRO A 450 -20.94 24.60 -1.93
N SER A 451 -19.88 24.97 -1.22
CA SER A 451 -18.54 24.47 -1.54
C SER A 451 -18.50 22.94 -1.49
N PRO A 452 -17.83 22.26 -2.44
CA PRO A 452 -17.80 20.80 -2.49
C PRO A 452 -17.23 20.20 -1.20
N GLU A 453 -17.75 19.03 -0.79
CA GLU A 453 -17.18 18.22 0.30
C GLU A 453 -16.10 17.30 -0.29
N PHE A 454 -14.86 17.40 0.22
CA PHE A 454 -13.78 16.49 -0.16
C PHE A 454 -13.67 15.34 0.82
N GLU A 455 -13.87 14.16 0.25
CA GLU A 455 -13.95 12.81 0.80
C GLU A 455 -12.67 12.00 0.84
N ILE A 456 -11.87 11.96 1.91
CA ILE A 456 -10.74 11.01 1.96
C ILE A 456 -11.18 9.72 2.67
N LEU A 457 -11.30 8.63 1.91
CA LEU A 457 -11.73 7.31 2.38
C LEU A 457 -10.52 6.35 2.49
N ASN A 458 -10.58 5.45 3.46
CA ASN A 458 -9.52 4.48 3.77
C ASN A 458 -8.12 5.13 3.89
N PRO A 459 -7.98 6.19 4.70
CA PRO A 459 -6.71 6.93 4.78
C PRO A 459 -5.55 6.09 5.32
N GLU A 460 -5.80 4.92 5.92
CA GLU A 460 -4.78 4.07 6.57
C GLU A 460 -4.02 3.11 5.61
N GLY A 461 -4.43 2.96 4.35
CA GLY A 461 -3.91 1.91 3.43
C GLY A 461 -3.45 2.41 2.06
N THR A 462 -2.95 1.52 1.18
CA THR A 462 -2.50 1.88 -0.19
C THR A 462 -3.65 2.02 -1.22
N GLY A 463 -4.86 2.26 -0.75
CA GLY A 463 -6.09 2.40 -1.52
C GLY A 463 -6.90 3.62 -1.10
N VAL A 464 -6.22 4.72 -0.74
CA VAL A 464 -6.88 5.98 -0.38
C VAL A 464 -7.67 6.48 -1.59
N ALA A 465 -8.97 6.72 -1.40
CA ALA A 465 -9.84 7.27 -2.43
C ALA A 465 -10.24 8.69 -2.05
N ILE A 466 -10.21 9.60 -3.03
CA ILE A 466 -10.71 10.97 -2.88
C ILE A 466 -12.04 11.06 -3.62
N ARG A 467 -13.11 11.41 -2.91
CA ARG A 467 -14.44 11.63 -3.50
C ARG A 467 -14.85 13.08 -3.33
N VAL A 468 -15.19 13.76 -4.42
CA VAL A 468 -15.75 15.11 -4.39
C VAL A 468 -17.26 15.01 -4.57
N ARG A 469 -18.04 15.59 -3.66
CA ARG A 469 -19.51 15.50 -3.70
C ARG A 469 -20.20 16.75 -3.16
N GLU A 470 -21.51 16.84 -3.39
CA GLU A 470 -22.34 17.85 -2.75
C GLU A 470 -22.35 17.69 -1.22
N PRO A 471 -22.28 18.80 -0.46
CA PRO A 471 -22.38 18.80 0.99
C PRO A 471 -23.62 18.09 1.53
N ARG A 472 -23.42 17.20 2.51
CA ARG A 472 -24.51 16.63 3.31
C ARG A 472 -24.85 17.52 4.49
N PHE A 473 -26.13 17.81 4.68
CA PHE A 473 -26.65 18.66 5.75
C PHE A 473 -27.55 17.90 6.74
N GLU A 474 -27.44 16.58 6.78
CA GLU A 474 -28.13 15.76 7.78
C GLU A 474 -27.26 15.51 9.02
N PRO A 475 -27.89 15.29 10.19
CA PRO A 475 -27.24 14.69 11.34
C PRO A 475 -26.50 13.39 10.97
N LEU A 476 -25.43 13.12 11.70
CA LEU A 476 -24.68 11.89 11.58
C LEU A 476 -25.46 10.76 12.26
N GLU A 477 -25.81 9.76 11.47
CA GLU A 477 -26.46 8.57 12.00
C GLU A 477 -25.50 7.66 12.80
N PRO A 478 -25.99 7.05 13.90
CA PRO A 478 -25.31 5.94 14.57
C PRO A 478 -25.01 4.79 13.60
N LEU A 479 -24.06 3.93 13.96
CA LEU A 479 -23.70 2.77 13.15
C LEU A 479 -24.92 1.85 12.99
N ASP A 480 -25.35 1.64 11.75
CA ASP A 480 -26.32 0.60 11.42
C ASP A 480 -25.72 -0.81 11.60
N ALA A 481 -26.58 -1.84 11.55
CA ALA A 481 -26.16 -3.21 11.78
C ALA A 481 -25.07 -3.69 10.80
N TYR A 482 -25.10 -3.22 9.56
CA TYR A 482 -24.09 -3.51 8.55
C TYR A 482 -22.73 -2.91 8.93
N THR A 483 -22.70 -1.60 9.18
CA THR A 483 -21.48 -0.86 9.48
C THR A 483 -20.87 -1.35 10.78
N GLN A 484 -21.67 -1.73 11.78
CA GLN A 484 -21.18 -2.40 12.98
C GLN A 484 -20.39 -3.69 12.69
N LYS A 485 -20.83 -4.51 11.73
CA LYS A 485 -20.09 -5.71 11.31
C LYS A 485 -18.74 -5.32 10.71
N VAL A 486 -18.74 -4.31 9.83
CA VAL A 486 -17.53 -3.78 9.19
C VAL A 486 -16.54 -3.26 10.24
N VAL A 487 -16.98 -2.39 11.15
CA VAL A 487 -16.20 -1.82 12.25
C VAL A 487 -15.58 -2.92 13.11
N ARG A 488 -16.37 -3.94 13.47
CA ARG A 488 -15.91 -5.08 14.29
C ARG A 488 -14.81 -5.88 13.60
N LEU A 489 -14.90 -6.10 12.29
CA LEU A 489 -13.90 -6.83 11.53
C LEU A 489 -12.65 -6.01 11.28
N ARG A 490 -12.79 -4.71 10.96
CA ARG A 490 -11.65 -3.79 10.88
C ARG A 490 -10.86 -3.72 12.18
N GLY A 491 -11.55 -3.72 13.33
CA GLY A 491 -10.90 -3.80 14.64
C GLY A 491 -10.08 -5.07 14.88
N ARG A 492 -10.24 -6.10 14.04
CA ARG A 492 -9.43 -7.33 14.03
C ARG A 492 -8.40 -7.37 12.89
N GLY A 493 -8.28 -6.31 12.10
CA GLY A 493 -7.42 -6.25 10.91
C GLY A 493 -7.95 -7.06 9.73
N ILE A 494 -9.25 -7.32 9.68
CA ILE A 494 -9.88 -8.18 8.66
C ILE A 494 -10.75 -7.32 7.74
N THR A 495 -10.55 -7.45 6.43
CA THR A 495 -11.35 -6.75 5.41
C THR A 495 -12.69 -7.44 5.22
N TYR A 496 -13.79 -6.68 5.24
CA TYR A 496 -15.11 -7.25 4.99
C TYR A 496 -15.34 -7.48 3.47
N PRO A 497 -15.93 -8.63 3.03
CA PRO A 497 -16.12 -8.94 1.61
C PRO A 497 -16.78 -7.83 0.77
N TYR A 498 -17.80 -7.14 1.28
CA TYR A 498 -18.47 -6.08 0.52
C TYR A 498 -17.62 -4.80 0.37
N GLU A 499 -16.70 -4.54 1.30
CA GLU A 499 -15.72 -3.45 1.14
C GLU A 499 -14.70 -3.79 0.04
N LEU A 500 -14.24 -5.05 0.01
CA LEU A 500 -13.40 -5.57 -1.03
C LEU A 500 -14.09 -5.48 -2.40
N ILE A 501 -15.35 -5.92 -2.50
CA ILE A 501 -16.15 -5.85 -3.74
C ILE A 501 -16.27 -4.41 -4.23
N SER A 502 -16.57 -3.47 -3.33
CA SER A 502 -16.67 -2.04 -3.66
C SER A 502 -15.35 -1.46 -4.18
N MET A 503 -14.20 -1.98 -3.71
CA MET A 503 -12.88 -1.56 -4.16
C MET A 503 -12.53 -2.06 -5.57
N ILE A 504 -12.87 -3.31 -5.89
CA ILE A 504 -12.50 -3.93 -7.18
C ILE A 504 -13.54 -3.68 -8.29
N ALA A 505 -14.73 -3.20 -7.93
CA ALA A 505 -15.79 -2.78 -8.85
C ALA A 505 -16.27 -1.35 -8.55
N PRO A 506 -15.38 -0.33 -8.67
CA PRO A 506 -15.73 1.07 -8.41
C PRO A 506 -16.67 1.63 -9.49
N SER A 507 -17.50 2.60 -9.09
CA SER A 507 -18.45 3.30 -9.98
C SER A 507 -17.80 4.46 -10.75
N ASP A 508 -18.51 5.01 -11.75
CA ASP A 508 -18.03 6.17 -12.51
C ASP A 508 -17.77 7.38 -11.60
N GLY A 509 -16.57 7.97 -11.69
CA GLY A 509 -16.16 9.15 -10.92
C GLY A 509 -15.46 8.87 -9.59
N ASP A 510 -15.33 7.61 -9.17
CA ASP A 510 -14.49 7.24 -8.03
C ASP A 510 -13.00 7.30 -8.43
N ALA A 511 -12.23 8.20 -7.82
CA ALA A 511 -10.79 8.25 -8.01
C ALA A 511 -10.13 7.11 -7.20
N GLY A 512 -9.75 6.03 -7.87
CA GLY A 512 -9.05 4.88 -7.29
C GLY A 512 -8.22 4.16 -8.35
N GLY A 513 -7.11 3.53 -7.96
CA GLY A 513 -6.20 2.83 -8.89
C GLY A 513 -6.75 1.52 -9.48
N PHE A 514 -8.07 1.36 -9.58
CA PHE A 514 -8.77 0.18 -10.11
C PHE A 514 -9.65 0.58 -11.30
N PRO A 515 -9.80 -0.28 -12.33
CA PRO A 515 -10.70 -0.02 -13.43
C PRO A 515 -12.14 0.02 -12.95
N ARG A 516 -12.96 0.88 -13.58
CA ARG A 516 -14.42 0.88 -13.44
C ARG A 516 -14.95 -0.55 -13.53
N GLY A 517 -15.91 -0.89 -12.68
CA GLY A 517 -16.50 -2.22 -12.71
C GLY A 517 -17.94 -2.28 -12.22
N THR A 518 -18.54 -3.44 -12.38
CA THR A 518 -19.84 -3.79 -11.81
C THR A 518 -19.75 -5.11 -11.08
N PHE A 519 -20.61 -5.28 -10.10
CA PHE A 519 -20.76 -6.53 -9.35
C PHE A 519 -22.23 -6.94 -9.33
N VAL A 520 -22.48 -8.21 -9.64
CA VAL A 520 -23.80 -8.82 -9.50
C VAL A 520 -23.66 -9.94 -8.48
N GLU A 521 -24.34 -9.82 -7.34
CA GLU A 521 -24.36 -10.85 -6.32
C GLU A 521 -25.23 -12.03 -6.76
N TYR A 522 -24.79 -13.24 -6.46
CA TYR A 522 -25.54 -14.47 -6.69
C TYR A 522 -25.73 -15.25 -5.39
N ASP A 523 -26.90 -15.86 -5.21
CA ASP A 523 -27.17 -16.79 -4.13
C ASP A 523 -27.94 -18.02 -4.66
N LEU A 524 -28.05 -19.07 -3.84
CA LEU A 524 -28.80 -20.27 -4.20
C LEU A 524 -30.28 -19.95 -4.37
N ALA A 525 -30.88 -20.40 -5.48
CA ALA A 525 -32.30 -20.25 -5.74
C ALA A 525 -33.14 -20.86 -4.60
N ALA A 526 -34.24 -20.19 -4.23
CA ALA A 526 -35.18 -20.70 -3.24
C ALA A 526 -35.92 -21.92 -3.82
N SER A 527 -35.62 -23.12 -3.32
CA SER A 527 -36.28 -24.35 -3.76
C SER A 527 -37.23 -24.86 -2.66
N GLU A 528 -38.55 -24.86 -2.92
CA GLU A 528 -39.55 -25.51 -2.05
C GLU A 528 -39.46 -27.05 -2.07
N SER A 529 -38.69 -27.64 -2.99
CA SER A 529 -38.57 -29.09 -3.16
C SER A 529 -37.16 -29.51 -3.59
N GLY A 530 -36.17 -29.34 -2.70
CA GLY A 530 -34.84 -29.99 -2.72
C GLY A 530 -34.11 -30.17 -4.06
N GLY A 531 -34.24 -29.27 -5.04
CA GLY A 531 -33.79 -29.52 -6.42
C GLY A 531 -32.86 -28.45 -7.00
N ASN A 532 -31.60 -28.86 -7.21
CA ASN A 532 -30.47 -28.15 -7.83
C ASN A 532 -29.94 -26.88 -7.13
N ASP A 533 -28.71 -26.99 -6.61
CA ASP A 533 -27.86 -25.89 -6.13
C ASP A 533 -27.47 -24.96 -7.29
N THR A 534 -28.44 -24.21 -7.81
CA THR A 534 -28.27 -23.26 -8.91
C THR A 534 -28.17 -21.85 -8.34
N LEU A 535 -27.17 -21.09 -8.80
CA LEU A 535 -26.99 -19.69 -8.44
C LEU A 535 -27.86 -18.78 -9.31
N GLU A 536 -28.58 -17.87 -8.68
CA GLU A 536 -29.38 -16.82 -9.33
C GLU A 536 -28.96 -15.43 -8.82
N PRO A 537 -29.05 -14.38 -9.66
CA PRO A 537 -28.79 -13.01 -9.22
C PRO A 537 -29.74 -12.62 -8.08
N VAL A 538 -29.20 -11.94 -7.07
CA VAL A 538 -29.98 -11.41 -5.95
C VAL A 538 -29.80 -9.89 -5.84
N ASP A 539 -30.88 -9.20 -5.49
CA ASP A 539 -30.87 -7.77 -5.18
C ASP A 539 -31.21 -7.60 -3.69
N ARG A 540 -30.17 -7.50 -2.87
CA ARG A 540 -30.29 -7.34 -1.41
C ARG A 540 -29.26 -6.34 -0.89
N PRO A 541 -29.53 -5.67 0.24
CA PRO A 541 -28.53 -4.84 0.90
C PRO A 541 -27.25 -5.63 1.23
N PRO A 542 -26.06 -5.01 1.10
CA PRO A 542 -24.79 -5.62 1.50
C PRO A 542 -24.83 -6.17 2.93
N GLY A 543 -24.22 -7.34 3.12
CA GLY A 543 -24.06 -7.98 4.42
C GLY A 543 -25.28 -8.72 4.98
N GLU A 544 -26.31 -8.91 4.16
CA GLU A 544 -27.46 -9.78 4.44
C GLU A 544 -27.28 -11.21 3.88
N ASN A 545 -26.05 -11.59 3.51
CA ASN A 545 -25.73 -12.96 3.10
C ASN A 545 -26.03 -13.98 4.20
N THR A 546 -26.71 -15.06 3.83
CA THR A 546 -27.17 -16.07 4.79
C THR A 546 -26.07 -17.05 5.21
N ALA A 547 -25.03 -17.24 4.39
CA ALA A 547 -23.86 -18.07 4.67
C ALA A 547 -22.59 -17.23 4.78
N ASN A 548 -21.51 -17.80 5.31
CA ASN A 548 -20.20 -17.13 5.45
C ASN A 548 -19.39 -17.05 4.15
N ILE A 549 -20.07 -17.08 3.00
CA ILE A 549 -19.49 -16.95 1.67
C ILE A 549 -20.40 -16.02 0.86
N VAL A 550 -19.79 -15.04 0.18
CA VAL A 550 -20.43 -14.20 -0.83
C VAL A 550 -19.95 -14.68 -2.19
N VAL A 551 -20.88 -14.89 -3.12
CA VAL A 551 -20.59 -15.27 -4.51
C VAL A 551 -21.15 -14.20 -5.44
N GLY A 552 -20.43 -13.87 -6.50
CA GLY A 552 -20.96 -13.01 -7.52
C GLY A 552 -20.16 -13.01 -8.81
N GLU A 553 -20.65 -12.30 -9.82
CA GLU A 553 -19.91 -12.01 -11.04
C GLU A 553 -19.37 -10.58 -10.96
N VAL A 554 -18.07 -10.42 -11.13
CA VAL A 554 -17.41 -9.12 -11.22
C VAL A 554 -17.02 -8.84 -12.67
N THR A 555 -17.33 -7.64 -13.13
CA THR A 555 -16.95 -7.15 -14.46
C THR A 555 -16.05 -5.93 -14.31
N SER A 556 -14.89 -5.93 -14.97
CA SER A 556 -13.98 -4.77 -15.01
C SER A 556 -13.78 -4.31 -16.43
N PHE A 557 -13.95 -3.02 -16.68
CA PHE A 557 -13.81 -2.44 -18.02
C PHE A 557 -12.38 -1.93 -18.19
N THR A 558 -11.61 -2.59 -19.05
CA THR A 558 -10.20 -2.24 -19.32
C THR A 558 -10.03 -1.87 -20.79
N PRO A 559 -8.95 -1.16 -21.18
CA PRO A 559 -8.69 -0.88 -22.59
C PRO A 559 -8.62 -2.13 -23.48
N LYS A 560 -8.17 -3.27 -22.92
CA LYS A 560 -8.06 -4.56 -23.62
C LYS A 560 -9.40 -5.31 -23.73
N HIS A 561 -10.30 -5.07 -22.77
CA HIS A 561 -11.63 -5.64 -22.70
C HIS A 561 -12.66 -4.54 -22.44
N PRO A 562 -12.91 -3.66 -23.44
CA PRO A 562 -13.90 -2.59 -23.31
C PRO A 562 -15.32 -3.12 -23.12
N GLU A 563 -15.60 -4.35 -23.57
CA GLU A 563 -16.85 -5.07 -23.31
C GLU A 563 -17.00 -5.55 -21.86
N GLY A 564 -15.91 -5.55 -21.09
CA GLY A 564 -15.86 -6.02 -19.72
C GLY A 564 -15.18 -7.38 -19.57
N MET A 565 -14.08 -7.41 -18.82
CA MET A 565 -13.45 -8.63 -18.33
C MET A 565 -14.33 -9.21 -17.20
N ARG A 566 -14.94 -10.39 -17.39
CA ARG A 566 -15.87 -11.04 -16.44
C ARG A 566 -15.21 -12.18 -15.68
N ARG A 567 -15.50 -12.31 -14.38
CA ARG A 567 -14.90 -13.32 -13.49
C ARG A 567 -15.90 -13.70 -12.39
N ILE A 568 -15.82 -14.94 -11.90
CA ILE A 568 -16.65 -15.37 -10.76
C ILE A 568 -15.87 -15.10 -9.47
N LEU A 569 -16.46 -14.32 -8.57
CA LEU A 569 -15.89 -14.00 -7.26
C LEU A 569 -16.47 -14.92 -6.19
N VAL A 570 -15.59 -15.45 -5.33
CA VAL A 570 -15.93 -16.14 -4.09
C VAL A 570 -15.19 -15.44 -2.96
N ALA A 571 -15.90 -14.87 -1.99
CA ALA A 571 -15.28 -14.19 -0.85
C ALA A 571 -15.75 -14.77 0.47
N GLY A 572 -14.79 -15.11 1.33
CA GLY A 572 -15.06 -15.52 2.72
C GLY A 572 -15.61 -14.36 3.54
N ASP A 573 -16.69 -14.60 4.28
CA ASP A 573 -17.25 -13.68 5.26
C ASP A 573 -16.88 -14.14 6.69
N PRO A 574 -15.93 -13.47 7.34
CA PRO A 574 -15.47 -13.81 8.69
C PRO A 574 -16.39 -13.27 9.80
N SER A 575 -17.51 -12.63 9.47
CA SER A 575 -18.40 -11.98 10.45
C SER A 575 -19.07 -12.95 11.43
N ARG A 576 -19.29 -14.21 11.01
CA ARG A 576 -19.81 -15.29 11.87
C ARG A 576 -18.85 -16.48 11.85
N GLY A 577 -18.62 -17.10 13.01
CA GLY A 577 -17.75 -18.28 13.13
C GLY A 577 -16.32 -18.09 12.58
N MET A 578 -15.85 -16.85 12.37
CA MET A 578 -14.59 -16.54 11.67
C MET A 578 -14.49 -17.18 10.28
N GLY A 579 -15.62 -17.30 9.57
CA GLY A 579 -15.65 -17.94 8.25
C GLY A 579 -15.58 -19.47 8.33
N SER A 580 -16.14 -20.05 9.39
CA SER A 580 -16.27 -21.51 9.53
C SER A 580 -17.09 -22.08 8.37
N LEU A 581 -16.65 -23.23 7.87
CA LEU A 581 -17.19 -23.90 6.69
C LEU A 581 -18.13 -25.03 7.10
N ALA A 582 -19.39 -24.94 6.67
CA ALA A 582 -20.39 -25.99 6.80
C ALA A 582 -21.06 -26.23 5.44
N GLU A 583 -22.12 -27.07 5.42
CA GLU A 583 -22.93 -27.33 4.23
C GLU A 583 -23.33 -26.05 3.45
N PRO A 584 -23.87 -24.99 4.08
CA PRO A 584 -24.36 -23.82 3.36
C PRO A 584 -23.27 -23.07 2.59
N GLU A 585 -22.06 -22.96 3.15
CA GLU A 585 -20.90 -22.37 2.48
C GLU A 585 -20.42 -23.27 1.33
N CYS A 586 -20.30 -24.58 1.58
CA CYS A 586 -19.80 -25.54 0.60
C CYS A 586 -20.71 -25.63 -0.64
N ARG A 587 -22.04 -25.61 -0.46
CA ARG A 587 -23.01 -25.59 -1.57
C ARG A 587 -22.79 -24.39 -2.50
N ARG A 588 -22.57 -23.20 -1.93
CA ARG A 588 -22.32 -21.96 -2.70
C ARG A 588 -21.01 -22.02 -3.46
N ILE A 589 -19.95 -22.53 -2.84
CA ILE A 589 -18.65 -22.71 -3.50
C ILE A 589 -18.77 -23.69 -4.67
N ASN A 590 -19.44 -24.83 -4.47
CA ASN A 590 -19.67 -25.81 -5.52
C ASN A 590 -20.47 -25.23 -6.70
N ALA A 591 -21.54 -24.49 -6.40
CA ALA A 591 -22.37 -23.85 -7.41
C ALA A 591 -21.61 -22.74 -8.16
N ALA A 592 -20.71 -22.01 -7.48
CA ALA A 592 -19.84 -21.01 -8.09
C ALA A 592 -18.85 -21.63 -9.09
N LEU A 593 -18.22 -22.76 -8.73
CA LEU A 593 -17.33 -23.49 -9.62
C LEU A 593 -18.07 -24.04 -10.85
N GLU A 594 -19.28 -24.54 -10.66
CA GLU A 594 -20.11 -25.00 -11.79
C GLU A 594 -20.57 -23.84 -12.69
N LEU A 595 -20.92 -22.68 -12.12
CA LEU A 595 -21.25 -21.48 -12.89
C LEU A 595 -20.04 -21.00 -13.70
N ALA A 596 -18.86 -20.94 -13.08
CA ALA A 596 -17.60 -20.58 -13.73
C ALA A 596 -17.28 -21.53 -14.89
N ARG A 597 -17.43 -22.84 -14.67
CA ARG A 597 -17.22 -23.86 -15.71
C ARG A 597 -18.19 -23.69 -16.88
N ARG A 598 -19.47 -23.43 -16.62
CA ARG A 598 -20.49 -23.24 -17.68
C ARG A 598 -20.28 -21.96 -18.50
N ARG A 599 -19.77 -20.90 -17.86
CA ARG A 599 -19.54 -19.61 -18.52
C ARG A 599 -18.11 -19.43 -19.04
N GLU A 600 -17.25 -20.44 -18.84
CA GLU A 600 -15.82 -20.39 -19.20
C GLU A 600 -15.10 -19.19 -18.56
N LEU A 601 -15.45 -18.88 -17.30
CA LEU A 601 -14.88 -17.75 -16.56
C LEU A 601 -13.87 -18.24 -15.51
N PRO A 602 -12.78 -17.47 -15.26
CA PRO A 602 -11.90 -17.75 -14.14
C PRO A 602 -12.60 -17.41 -12.81
N VAL A 603 -12.12 -18.04 -11.74
CA VAL A 603 -12.60 -17.82 -10.37
C VAL A 603 -11.57 -17.02 -9.57
N GLU A 604 -12.03 -15.97 -8.90
CA GLU A 604 -11.27 -15.20 -7.92
C GLU A 604 -11.76 -15.55 -6.51
N TRP A 605 -10.92 -16.21 -5.72
CA TRP A 605 -11.23 -16.59 -4.35
C TRP A 605 -10.47 -15.73 -3.34
N TYR A 606 -11.19 -14.86 -2.65
CA TYR A 606 -10.71 -14.10 -1.50
C TYR A 606 -10.91 -14.93 -0.23
N ALA A 607 -9.87 -15.70 0.10
CA ALA A 607 -9.94 -16.76 1.08
C ALA A 607 -9.62 -16.28 2.50
N ILE A 608 -10.58 -16.48 3.39
CA ILE A 608 -10.44 -16.39 4.85
C ILE A 608 -11.36 -17.45 5.48
N SER A 609 -10.82 -18.29 6.35
CA SER A 609 -11.62 -19.33 7.00
C SER A 609 -10.97 -19.90 8.26
N ALA A 610 -11.77 -20.11 9.30
CA ALA A 610 -11.40 -20.86 10.50
C ALA A 610 -11.43 -22.39 10.32
N GLY A 611 -11.67 -22.89 9.11
CA GLY A 611 -11.77 -24.31 8.80
C GLY A 611 -13.20 -24.84 8.96
N ALA A 612 -13.34 -26.16 9.11
CA ALA A 612 -14.64 -26.80 9.30
C ALA A 612 -15.35 -26.25 10.54
N LEU A 613 -16.67 -26.07 10.46
CA LEU A 613 -17.47 -25.73 11.63
C LEU A 613 -17.39 -26.87 12.66
N ILE A 614 -16.87 -26.54 13.84
CA ILE A 614 -16.87 -27.42 15.01
C ILE A 614 -17.96 -26.92 15.95
N SER A 615 -18.96 -27.75 16.21
CA SER A 615 -20.01 -27.46 17.18
C SER A 615 -20.36 -28.72 17.98
N MET A 616 -21.11 -28.56 19.08
CA MET A 616 -21.62 -29.72 19.84
C MET A 616 -22.76 -30.44 19.12
N GLU A 617 -23.34 -29.82 18.09
CA GLU A 617 -24.53 -30.28 17.38
C GLU A 617 -24.20 -30.76 15.95
N SER A 618 -22.98 -30.52 15.48
CA SER A 618 -22.52 -30.86 14.13
C SER A 618 -21.07 -31.35 14.10
N GLY A 619 -20.76 -32.33 13.26
CA GLY A 619 -19.42 -32.92 13.16
C GLY A 619 -19.03 -33.32 11.74
N THR A 620 -19.01 -34.63 11.46
CA THR A 620 -18.43 -35.21 10.24
C THR A 620 -19.22 -34.91 8.97
N GLU A 621 -20.50 -34.60 9.06
CA GLU A 621 -21.32 -34.18 7.92
C GLU A 621 -20.77 -32.90 7.26
N ASN A 622 -20.19 -31.98 8.04
CA ASN A 622 -19.47 -30.83 7.47
C ASN A 622 -18.20 -31.26 6.71
N MET A 623 -17.57 -32.36 7.12
CA MET A 623 -16.37 -32.87 6.46
C MET A 623 -16.68 -33.48 5.09
N ASP A 624 -17.83 -34.13 4.92
CA ASP A 624 -18.27 -34.66 3.63
C ASP A 624 -18.49 -33.53 2.61
N TRP A 625 -19.12 -32.43 3.05
CA TRP A 625 -19.29 -31.23 2.23
C TRP A 625 -17.95 -30.57 1.88
N ILE A 626 -17.02 -30.52 2.81
CA ILE A 626 -15.66 -30.02 2.58
C ILE A 626 -14.91 -30.88 1.54
N ALA A 627 -15.04 -32.20 1.65
CA ALA A 627 -14.45 -33.13 0.70
C ALA A 627 -15.11 -33.01 -0.69
N LEU A 628 -16.40 -32.71 -0.76
CA LEU A 628 -17.08 -32.45 -2.02
C LEU A 628 -16.55 -31.18 -2.70
N VAL A 629 -16.30 -30.10 -1.94
CA VAL A 629 -15.65 -28.89 -2.48
C VAL A 629 -14.26 -29.22 -3.02
N LEU A 630 -13.47 -30.00 -2.29
CA LEU A 630 -12.16 -30.46 -2.74
C LEU A 630 -12.26 -31.17 -4.10
N ARG A 631 -13.20 -32.13 -4.21
CA ARG A 631 -13.48 -32.83 -5.47
C ARG A 631 -13.83 -31.86 -6.61
N ARG A 632 -14.69 -30.88 -6.37
CA ARG A 632 -15.10 -29.91 -7.39
C ARG A 632 -13.95 -29.00 -7.84
N ILE A 633 -13.06 -28.61 -6.94
CA ILE A 633 -11.85 -27.85 -7.30
C ILE A 633 -10.94 -28.70 -8.18
N VAL A 634 -10.75 -29.98 -7.85
CA VAL A 634 -9.95 -30.90 -8.66
C VAL A 634 -10.55 -31.08 -10.05
N GLU A 635 -11.86 -31.36 -10.14
CA GLU A 635 -12.58 -31.47 -11.42
C GLU A 635 -12.47 -30.18 -12.25
N PHE A 636 -12.62 -29.02 -11.61
CA PHE A 636 -12.52 -27.71 -12.27
C PHE A 636 -11.12 -27.43 -12.80
N THR A 637 -10.08 -27.59 -11.98
CA THR A 637 -8.70 -27.26 -12.38
C THR A 637 -8.12 -28.27 -13.36
N GLN A 638 -8.43 -29.57 -13.23
CA GLN A 638 -8.04 -30.58 -14.23
C GLN A 638 -8.78 -30.40 -15.56
N GLY A 639 -9.99 -29.82 -15.52
CA GLY A 639 -10.72 -29.39 -16.72
C GLY A 639 -10.17 -28.11 -17.37
N GLY A 640 -9.07 -27.54 -16.87
CA GLY A 640 -8.47 -26.32 -17.39
C GLY A 640 -9.00 -25.02 -16.77
N GLY A 641 -9.91 -25.11 -15.80
CA GLY A 641 -10.41 -23.96 -15.05
C GLY A 641 -9.32 -23.25 -14.26
N GLU A 642 -9.30 -21.93 -14.34
CA GLU A 642 -8.35 -21.08 -13.60
C GLU A 642 -9.00 -20.61 -12.28
N LEU A 643 -8.37 -20.93 -11.15
CA LEU A 643 -8.80 -20.51 -9.82
C LEU A 643 -7.68 -19.73 -9.15
N ASN A 644 -7.84 -18.42 -9.06
CA ASN A 644 -6.89 -17.50 -8.46
C ASN A 644 -7.28 -17.23 -6.99
N VAL A 645 -6.32 -17.26 -6.08
CA VAL A 645 -6.54 -17.13 -4.64
C VAL A 645 -5.82 -15.91 -4.09
N VAL A 646 -6.54 -15.06 -3.37
CA VAL A 646 -5.98 -14.02 -2.51
C VAL A 646 -6.23 -14.43 -1.07
N VAL A 647 -5.16 -14.63 -0.28
CA VAL A 647 -5.31 -14.97 1.13
C VAL A 647 -5.55 -13.69 1.92
N THR A 648 -6.81 -13.45 2.31
CA THR A 648 -7.24 -12.18 2.94
C THR A 648 -7.14 -12.20 4.47
N GLY A 649 -6.76 -13.34 5.05
CA GLY A 649 -6.54 -13.48 6.49
C GLY A 649 -5.89 -14.83 6.84
N ILE A 650 -6.32 -15.42 7.95
CA ILE A 650 -5.84 -16.73 8.38
C ILE A 650 -6.76 -17.81 7.78
N ASN A 651 -6.16 -18.74 7.06
CA ASN A 651 -6.82 -19.91 6.49
C ASN A 651 -6.42 -21.15 7.29
N VAL A 652 -7.40 -21.83 7.88
CA VAL A 652 -7.19 -23.01 8.73
C VAL A 652 -7.77 -24.27 8.09
N GLY A 653 -7.07 -25.39 8.24
CA GLY A 653 -7.61 -26.72 7.95
C GLY A 653 -7.89 -26.97 6.47
N ALA A 654 -9.18 -27.00 6.08
CA ALA A 654 -9.63 -27.33 4.73
C ALA A 654 -9.21 -26.28 3.68
N GLN A 655 -9.28 -24.99 4.01
CA GLN A 655 -9.02 -23.92 3.07
C GLN A 655 -7.58 -23.96 2.50
N PRO A 656 -6.51 -24.20 3.28
CA PRO A 656 -5.17 -24.44 2.73
C PRO A 656 -5.09 -25.59 1.71
N TYR A 657 -5.83 -26.69 1.90
CA TYR A 657 -5.88 -27.78 0.91
C TYR A 657 -6.58 -27.33 -0.38
N TRP A 658 -7.69 -26.61 -0.27
CA TRP A 658 -8.38 -26.02 -1.42
C TRP A 658 -7.48 -25.04 -2.19
N ASN A 659 -6.75 -24.19 -1.47
CA ASN A 659 -5.77 -23.28 -2.05
C ASN A 659 -4.66 -24.04 -2.79
N ALA A 660 -4.24 -25.19 -2.27
CA ALA A 660 -3.23 -26.05 -2.88
C ALA A 660 -3.73 -26.69 -4.19
N GLU A 661 -4.92 -27.28 -4.17
CA GLU A 661 -5.56 -27.84 -5.37
C GLU A 661 -5.89 -26.78 -6.42
N ALA A 662 -6.07 -25.53 -6.01
CA ALA A 662 -6.31 -24.41 -6.91
C ALA A 662 -5.06 -23.89 -7.62
N THR A 663 -3.89 -23.87 -6.94
CA THR A 663 -2.74 -23.04 -7.38
C THR A 663 -1.35 -23.68 -7.24
N MET A 664 -1.21 -24.75 -6.44
CA MET A 664 0.10 -25.25 -6.03
C MET A 664 0.57 -26.47 -6.82
N LEU A 665 -0.37 -27.29 -7.29
CA LEU A 665 -0.07 -28.54 -7.99
C LEU A 665 0.38 -28.31 -9.43
N MET A 666 0.98 -29.34 -10.03
CA MET A 666 1.65 -29.22 -11.33
C MET A 666 0.71 -28.76 -12.45
N HIS A 667 -0.54 -29.18 -12.46
CA HIS A 667 -1.51 -28.86 -13.53
C HIS A 667 -2.21 -27.51 -13.36
N THR A 668 -2.03 -26.85 -12.21
CA THR A 668 -2.80 -25.65 -11.86
C THR A 668 -2.34 -24.42 -12.65
N ARG A 669 -3.30 -23.65 -13.18
CA ARG A 669 -3.06 -22.38 -13.91
C ARG A 669 -3.09 -21.17 -12.98
N GLY A 670 -3.91 -21.25 -11.93
CA GLY A 670 -4.17 -20.16 -11.01
C GLY A 670 -2.96 -19.72 -10.19
N VAL A 671 -3.11 -18.56 -9.56
CA VAL A 671 -2.07 -17.93 -8.73
C VAL A 671 -2.55 -17.69 -7.31
N LEU A 672 -1.62 -17.73 -6.36
CA LEU A 672 -1.86 -17.40 -4.97
C LEU A 672 -1.06 -16.17 -4.57
N VAL A 673 -1.76 -15.17 -4.03
CA VAL A 673 -1.19 -13.93 -3.51
C VAL A 673 -1.37 -13.87 -1.99
N MET A 674 -0.30 -13.56 -1.27
CA MET A 674 -0.32 -13.38 0.18
C MET A 674 0.10 -11.97 0.60
N THR A 675 -0.42 -11.53 1.74
CA THR A 675 -0.03 -10.30 2.44
C THR A 675 0.71 -10.62 3.75
N PRO A 676 1.41 -9.65 4.38
CA PRO A 676 2.12 -9.88 5.64
C PRO A 676 1.23 -10.42 6.77
N ASP A 677 -0.03 -10.00 6.81
CA ASP A 677 -0.96 -10.36 7.88
C ASP A 677 -1.67 -11.71 7.62
N SER A 678 -1.48 -12.30 6.44
CA SER A 678 -2.12 -13.55 6.03
C SER A 678 -1.30 -14.80 6.42
N ALA A 679 -1.99 -15.93 6.62
CA ALA A 679 -1.33 -17.21 6.90
C ALA A 679 -2.18 -18.39 6.41
N MET A 680 -1.53 -19.45 5.93
CA MET A 680 -2.18 -20.74 5.63
C MET A 680 -1.64 -21.82 6.57
N VAL A 681 -2.48 -22.31 7.49
CA VAL A 681 -2.09 -23.27 8.52
C VAL A 681 -3.03 -24.47 8.53
N LEU A 682 -2.49 -25.69 8.64
CA LEU A 682 -3.34 -26.87 8.81
C LEU A 682 -3.97 -26.89 10.21
N THR A 683 -3.19 -26.48 11.21
CA THR A 683 -3.60 -26.38 12.61
C THR A 683 -3.12 -25.03 13.15
N GLY A 684 -4.00 -24.27 13.79
CA GLY A 684 -3.63 -22.99 14.40
C GLY A 684 -2.62 -23.15 15.52
N LYS A 685 -1.78 -22.13 15.73
CA LYS A 685 -0.69 -22.11 16.72
C LYS A 685 -1.10 -22.60 18.10
N GLN A 686 -2.21 -22.08 18.64
CA GLN A 686 -2.67 -22.46 19.99
C GLN A 686 -3.05 -23.95 20.07
N ALA A 687 -3.73 -24.48 19.03
CA ALA A 687 -4.10 -25.89 18.99
C ALA A 687 -2.86 -26.80 18.88
N LEU A 688 -1.83 -26.38 18.15
CA LEU A 688 -0.54 -27.10 18.10
C LEU A 688 0.15 -27.12 19.46
N ASP A 689 0.17 -25.99 20.19
CA ASP A 689 0.76 -25.95 21.53
C ASP A 689 0.05 -26.91 22.48
N TYR A 690 -1.29 -26.92 22.47
CA TYR A 690 -2.08 -27.82 23.31
C TYR A 690 -1.89 -29.30 22.93
N SER A 691 -1.66 -29.61 21.65
CA SER A 691 -1.39 -30.98 21.21
C SER A 691 0.06 -31.42 21.45
N GLY A 692 0.92 -30.56 22.01
CA GLY A 692 2.35 -30.83 22.17
C GLY A 692 3.14 -30.81 20.86
N GLY A 693 2.60 -30.18 19.82
CA GLY A 693 3.25 -30.00 18.53
C GLY A 693 4.35 -28.93 18.56
N VAL A 694 5.16 -28.89 17.50
CA VAL A 694 6.15 -27.82 17.29
C VAL A 694 5.46 -26.64 16.62
N SER A 695 5.41 -25.49 17.31
CA SER A 695 4.80 -24.26 16.81
C SER A 695 5.84 -23.16 16.58
N ALA A 696 5.40 -22.09 15.92
CA ALA A 696 6.11 -20.82 15.83
C ALA A 696 5.52 -19.79 16.81
N PRO A 697 6.12 -18.59 16.96
CA PRO A 697 5.57 -17.55 17.85
C PRO A 697 4.11 -17.17 17.55
N ASP A 698 3.71 -17.25 16.27
CA ASP A 698 2.39 -16.92 15.75
C ASP A 698 2.03 -17.79 14.53
N ASN A 699 0.83 -17.60 13.95
CA ASN A 699 0.39 -18.36 12.76
C ASN A 699 1.21 -17.98 11.51
N GLN A 700 1.67 -16.74 11.40
CA GLN A 700 2.50 -16.26 10.28
C GLN A 700 3.88 -16.94 10.26
N GLY A 701 4.44 -17.29 11.42
CA GLY A 701 5.64 -18.10 11.52
C GLY A 701 5.44 -19.56 11.08
N ILE A 702 4.20 -20.07 11.08
CA ILE A 702 3.86 -21.43 10.65
C ILE A 702 3.51 -21.49 9.15
N GLY A 703 2.82 -20.46 8.66
CA GLY A 703 2.18 -20.49 7.34
C GLY A 703 2.15 -19.17 6.58
N GLY A 704 2.94 -18.18 6.99
CA GLY A 704 3.04 -16.88 6.33
C GLY A 704 3.99 -16.90 5.12
N TYR A 705 3.95 -15.82 4.33
CA TYR A 705 4.75 -15.68 3.11
C TYR A 705 6.25 -15.70 3.38
N ASP A 706 6.75 -14.84 4.27
CA ASP A 706 8.19 -14.57 4.40
C ASP A 706 9.02 -15.78 4.82
N GLN A 707 8.45 -16.64 5.68
CA GLN A 707 9.19 -17.75 6.29
C GLN A 707 8.93 -19.10 5.60
N ILE A 708 7.72 -19.30 5.05
CA ILE A 708 7.26 -20.63 4.64
C ILE A 708 6.75 -20.60 3.20
N MET A 709 5.66 -19.89 2.92
CA MET A 709 4.90 -20.03 1.66
C MET A 709 5.60 -19.38 0.46
N GLY A 710 6.35 -18.31 0.66
CA GLY A 710 7.21 -17.74 -0.38
C GLY A 710 8.43 -18.64 -0.64
N PRO A 711 9.24 -18.96 0.39
CA PRO A 711 10.42 -19.82 0.26
C PRO A 711 10.18 -21.20 -0.36
N ASN A 712 9.02 -21.82 -0.12
CA ASN A 712 8.70 -23.13 -0.71
C ASN A 712 7.97 -23.04 -2.07
N GLY A 713 7.70 -21.82 -2.57
CA GLY A 713 7.03 -21.57 -3.84
C GLY A 713 5.54 -21.87 -3.88
N GLN A 714 4.88 -22.05 -2.73
CA GLN A 714 3.43 -22.23 -2.67
C GLN A 714 2.68 -20.93 -2.89
N ALA A 715 3.19 -19.81 -2.36
CA ALA A 715 2.74 -18.47 -2.72
C ALA A 715 3.55 -17.96 -3.92
N GLN A 716 2.86 -17.73 -5.04
CA GLN A 716 3.45 -17.24 -6.29
C GLN A 716 3.85 -15.76 -6.15
N TYR A 717 3.07 -15.00 -5.38
CA TYR A 717 3.22 -13.55 -5.26
C TYR A 717 3.07 -13.05 -3.82
N PHE A 718 3.72 -11.92 -3.56
CA PHE A 718 3.60 -11.13 -2.34
C PHE A 718 3.01 -9.77 -2.65
N ALA A 719 2.06 -9.34 -1.83
CA ALA A 719 1.52 -7.99 -1.83
C ALA A 719 1.67 -7.36 -0.44
N THR A 720 1.81 -6.05 -0.36
CA THR A 720 1.91 -5.35 0.93
C THR A 720 0.59 -5.29 1.69
N ASP A 721 -0.54 -5.34 0.97
CA ASP A 721 -1.90 -5.29 1.49
C ASP A 721 -2.90 -5.86 0.45
N ILE A 722 -4.18 -5.90 0.81
CA ILE A 722 -5.25 -6.47 -0.03
C ILE A 722 -5.42 -5.69 -1.35
N ALA A 723 -5.30 -4.36 -1.32
CA ALA A 723 -5.35 -3.54 -2.54
C ALA A 723 -4.20 -3.90 -3.50
N GLY A 724 -2.97 -4.03 -2.96
CA GLY A 724 -1.83 -4.53 -3.70
C GLY A 724 -2.04 -5.92 -4.27
N ALA A 725 -2.69 -6.82 -3.52
CA ALA A 725 -2.99 -8.17 -3.99
C ALA A 725 -3.98 -8.17 -5.17
N CYS A 726 -5.02 -7.34 -5.10
CA CYS A 726 -5.97 -7.16 -6.19
C CYS A 726 -5.30 -6.57 -7.44
N ARG A 727 -4.36 -5.61 -7.28
CA ARG A 727 -3.58 -5.07 -8.42
C ARG A 727 -2.68 -6.13 -9.06
N ILE A 728 -2.04 -6.99 -8.27
CA ILE A 728 -1.26 -8.12 -8.81
C ILE A 728 -2.16 -9.06 -9.60
N LEU A 729 -3.37 -9.34 -9.10
CA LEU A 729 -4.33 -10.20 -9.78
C LEU A 729 -4.80 -9.59 -11.11
N LEU A 730 -5.10 -8.29 -11.15
CA LEU A 730 -5.40 -7.60 -12.41
C LEU A 730 -4.24 -7.64 -13.40
N ARG A 731 -3.00 -7.42 -12.94
CA ARG A 731 -1.80 -7.58 -13.78
C ARG A 731 -1.62 -9.01 -14.29
N HIS A 732 -1.91 -10.01 -13.47
CA HIS A 732 -1.90 -11.41 -13.92
C HIS A 732 -2.89 -11.62 -15.07
N TYR A 733 -4.11 -11.07 -14.97
CA TYR A 733 -5.10 -11.13 -16.04
C TYR A 733 -4.72 -10.35 -17.31
N GLU A 734 -3.93 -9.28 -17.22
CA GLU A 734 -3.37 -8.64 -18.42
C GLU A 734 -2.58 -9.64 -19.28
N HIS A 735 -1.98 -10.66 -18.65
CA HIS A 735 -1.21 -11.70 -19.32
C HIS A 735 -1.98 -13.01 -19.55
N SER A 736 -2.95 -13.37 -18.71
CA SER A 736 -3.57 -14.70 -18.71
C SER A 736 -5.04 -14.76 -19.11
N PHE A 737 -5.77 -13.64 -19.07
CA PHE A 737 -7.22 -13.65 -19.28
C PHE A 737 -7.56 -14.00 -20.74
N VAL A 738 -8.30 -15.08 -20.91
CA VAL A 738 -8.88 -15.52 -22.18
C VAL A 738 -10.37 -15.21 -22.12
N ALA A 739 -10.89 -14.37 -23.01
CA ALA A 739 -12.33 -14.11 -23.04
C ALA A 739 -13.08 -15.36 -23.52
N PRO A 740 -14.31 -15.62 -23.05
CA PRO A 740 -15.09 -16.78 -23.50
C PRO A 740 -15.19 -16.85 -25.02
N GLY A 741 -14.86 -18.00 -25.59
CA GLY A 741 -14.79 -18.23 -27.04
C GLY A 741 -13.47 -17.85 -27.73
N GLU A 742 -12.51 -17.23 -27.04
CA GLU A 742 -11.16 -16.98 -27.55
C GLU A 742 -10.19 -18.11 -27.18
N ARG A 743 -9.11 -18.29 -27.95
CA ARG A 743 -8.07 -19.32 -27.66
C ARG A 743 -6.90 -18.79 -26.84
N PHE A 744 -6.56 -17.52 -27.02
CA PHE A 744 -5.40 -16.88 -26.40
C PHE A 744 -5.81 -15.53 -25.80
N PRO A 745 -5.08 -15.02 -24.79
CA PRO A 745 -5.25 -13.66 -24.32
C PRO A 745 -4.97 -12.67 -25.45
N ARG A 746 -5.81 -11.63 -25.55
CA ARG A 746 -5.68 -10.60 -26.60
C ARG A 746 -4.30 -9.95 -26.61
N ARG A 747 -3.89 -9.41 -27.76
CA ARG A 747 -2.67 -8.63 -27.89
C ARG A 747 -2.82 -7.26 -27.22
N SER A 748 -1.80 -6.83 -26.48
CA SER A 748 -1.69 -5.48 -25.93
C SER A 748 -1.15 -4.51 -26.99
N VAL A 749 -1.63 -3.26 -27.00
CA VAL A 749 -1.04 -2.21 -27.84
C VAL A 749 0.33 -1.85 -27.27
N THR A 750 1.37 -1.89 -28.11
CA THR A 750 2.74 -1.50 -27.73
C THR A 750 3.30 -0.47 -28.72
N THR A 751 4.07 0.44 -28.17
CA THR A 751 4.89 1.44 -28.86
C THR A 751 6.33 0.94 -29.09
N ASP A 752 6.71 -0.21 -28.51
CA ASP A 752 8.03 -0.80 -28.69
C ASP A 752 8.13 -1.52 -30.04
N ALA A 753 9.04 -1.05 -30.89
CA ALA A 753 9.17 -1.52 -32.27
C ALA A 753 9.43 -3.04 -32.35
N ARG A 754 8.78 -3.69 -33.32
CA ARG A 754 8.93 -5.14 -33.58
C ARG A 754 10.36 -5.51 -33.94
N ASP A 755 10.98 -4.69 -34.79
CA ASP A 755 12.33 -4.86 -35.35
C ASP A 755 13.43 -4.24 -34.47
N ARG A 756 13.12 -3.87 -33.22
CA ARG A 756 14.10 -3.30 -32.29
C ARG A 756 15.27 -4.26 -32.07
N ASP A 757 16.47 -3.77 -32.38
CA ASP A 757 17.72 -4.45 -32.04
C ASP A 757 17.93 -4.47 -30.52
N ILE A 758 18.15 -5.68 -29.98
CA ILE A 758 18.37 -5.91 -28.55
C ILE A 758 19.83 -5.69 -28.13
N ARG A 759 20.78 -5.72 -29.07
CA ARG A 759 22.22 -5.68 -28.78
C ARG A 759 22.63 -4.42 -28.00
N PRO A 760 22.12 -3.21 -28.28
CA PRO A 760 22.48 -2.00 -27.53
C PRO A 760 21.89 -1.96 -26.11
N HIS A 761 21.01 -2.90 -25.72
CA HIS A 761 20.44 -2.91 -24.38
C HIS A 761 21.54 -3.06 -23.33
N ARG A 762 21.49 -2.22 -22.30
CA ARG A 762 22.51 -2.20 -21.24
C ARG A 762 22.45 -3.48 -20.42
N HIS A 763 23.56 -4.18 -20.29
CA HIS A 763 23.65 -5.37 -19.43
C HIS A 763 24.22 -5.00 -18.04
N GLY A 764 25.42 -4.42 -18.02
CA GLY A 764 26.15 -4.07 -16.79
C GLY A 764 26.98 -5.21 -16.20
N GLY A 765 27.98 -4.88 -15.39
CA GLY A 765 28.95 -5.86 -14.86
C GLY A 765 30.12 -6.06 -15.83
N ARG A 766 30.42 -7.31 -16.24
CA ARG A 766 31.51 -7.62 -17.20
C ARG A 766 31.19 -7.17 -18.62
N PHE A 767 29.92 -7.20 -18.99
CA PHE A 767 29.42 -6.80 -20.30
C PHE A 767 28.79 -5.42 -20.19
N GLU A 768 29.08 -4.55 -21.15
CA GLU A 768 28.45 -3.23 -21.22
C GLU A 768 27.03 -3.39 -21.76
N THR A 769 26.89 -4.18 -22.82
CA THR A 769 25.63 -4.39 -23.55
C THR A 769 25.27 -5.88 -23.64
N VAL A 770 24.00 -6.17 -23.98
CA VAL A 770 23.54 -7.54 -24.29
C VAL A 770 24.23 -8.05 -25.56
N GLY A 771 24.58 -7.19 -26.51
CA GLY A 771 25.37 -7.55 -27.68
C GLY A 771 26.73 -8.16 -27.32
N ASP A 772 27.38 -7.67 -26.27
CA ASP A 772 28.68 -8.21 -25.81
C ASP A 772 28.56 -9.64 -25.28
N VAL A 773 27.41 -10.02 -24.71
CA VAL A 773 27.13 -11.40 -24.30
C VAL A 773 27.18 -12.33 -25.51
N PHE A 774 26.69 -11.84 -26.65
CA PHE A 774 26.61 -12.54 -27.92
C PHE A 774 27.79 -12.26 -28.87
N SER A 775 28.80 -11.51 -28.44
CA SER A 775 29.98 -11.23 -29.26
C SER A 775 31.06 -12.29 -29.05
N ASP A 776 31.64 -12.80 -30.13
CA ASP A 776 32.83 -13.68 -30.05
C ASP A 776 34.07 -12.93 -29.54
N GLN A 777 34.11 -11.61 -29.72
CA GLN A 777 35.21 -10.77 -29.23
C GLN A 777 35.11 -10.54 -27.72
N ALA A 778 33.92 -10.22 -27.20
CA ALA A 778 33.72 -9.91 -25.78
C ALA A 778 33.42 -11.16 -24.92
N ASN A 779 32.81 -12.18 -25.51
CA ASN A 779 32.47 -13.46 -24.87
C ASN A 779 32.88 -14.66 -25.74
N PRO A 780 34.19 -14.90 -25.93
CA PRO A 780 34.67 -15.99 -26.77
C PRO A 780 34.13 -17.35 -26.27
N ASP A 781 33.63 -18.15 -27.22
CA ASP A 781 33.01 -19.46 -26.98
C ASP A 781 31.83 -19.47 -25.97
N ARG A 782 31.19 -18.33 -25.71
CA ARG A 782 30.12 -18.21 -24.70
C ARG A 782 30.56 -18.77 -23.34
N LYS A 783 31.77 -18.45 -22.90
CA LYS A 783 32.39 -18.98 -21.66
C LYS A 783 32.18 -18.08 -20.45
N HIS A 784 31.96 -16.79 -20.64
CA HIS A 784 31.80 -15.84 -19.54
C HIS A 784 30.34 -15.72 -19.09
N PRO A 785 30.08 -15.70 -17.77
CA PRO A 785 28.73 -15.69 -17.22
C PRO A 785 28.05 -14.33 -17.38
N PHE A 786 26.74 -14.34 -17.65
CA PHE A 786 25.88 -13.16 -17.82
C PHE A 786 24.60 -13.28 -16.98
N GLU A 787 23.87 -12.19 -16.78
CA GLU A 787 22.57 -12.19 -16.08
C GLU A 787 21.45 -12.46 -17.08
N ILE A 788 20.72 -13.55 -16.89
CA ILE A 788 19.64 -13.90 -17.84
C ILE A 788 18.52 -12.85 -17.87
N ARG A 789 18.25 -12.20 -16.74
CA ARG A 789 17.23 -11.14 -16.63
C ARG A 789 17.48 -9.97 -17.57
N ARG A 790 18.75 -9.62 -17.80
CA ARG A 790 19.13 -8.54 -18.73
C ARG A 790 18.85 -8.91 -20.17
N VAL A 791 19.00 -10.19 -20.52
CA VAL A 791 18.64 -10.69 -21.85
C VAL A 791 17.12 -10.73 -22.00
N MET A 792 16.39 -11.19 -20.98
CA MET A 792 14.93 -11.19 -20.97
C MET A 792 14.37 -9.75 -21.07
N GLU A 793 14.89 -8.79 -20.31
CA GLU A 793 14.56 -7.35 -20.38
C GLU A 793 14.78 -6.76 -21.77
N ALA A 794 15.83 -7.21 -22.46
CA ALA A 794 16.12 -6.72 -23.81
C ALA A 794 15.10 -7.22 -24.84
N VAL A 795 14.53 -8.41 -24.63
CA VAL A 795 13.59 -9.08 -25.56
C VAL A 795 12.15 -8.63 -25.37
N VAL A 796 11.69 -8.44 -24.13
CA VAL A 796 10.30 -8.04 -23.84
C VAL A 796 10.00 -6.58 -24.23
N ASP A 797 8.71 -6.23 -24.28
CA ASP A 797 8.26 -4.87 -24.61
C ASP A 797 8.64 -3.87 -23.52
N ARG A 798 9.23 -2.74 -23.92
CA ARG A 798 9.72 -1.71 -22.98
C ARG A 798 8.63 -0.93 -22.27
N ASP A 799 7.44 -0.87 -22.85
CA ASP A 799 6.28 -0.17 -22.31
C ASP A 799 5.34 -1.09 -21.49
N SER A 800 5.74 -2.36 -21.27
CA SER A 800 5.03 -3.30 -20.40
C SER A 800 5.97 -3.94 -19.39
N ALA A 801 5.71 -3.70 -18.10
CA ALA A 801 6.51 -4.30 -17.03
C ALA A 801 6.17 -5.80 -16.87
N PRO A 802 7.16 -6.71 -16.87
CA PRO A 802 6.90 -8.12 -16.64
C PRO A 802 6.40 -8.39 -15.22
N LEU A 803 5.67 -9.49 -15.05
CA LEU A 803 5.20 -10.00 -13.76
C LEU A 803 5.95 -11.29 -13.43
N GLU A 804 6.78 -11.26 -12.38
CA GLU A 804 7.59 -12.42 -12.02
C GLU A 804 6.89 -13.38 -11.06
N ARG A 805 6.82 -14.65 -11.46
CA ARG A 805 6.28 -15.73 -10.64
C ARG A 805 7.38 -16.36 -9.77
N TRP A 806 7.03 -16.65 -8.51
CA TRP A 806 7.88 -17.38 -7.57
C TRP A 806 9.25 -16.74 -7.35
N PHE A 807 9.29 -15.41 -7.21
CA PHE A 807 10.52 -14.68 -6.91
C PHE A 807 11.15 -15.15 -5.58
N GLY A 808 10.33 -15.44 -4.58
CA GLY A 808 10.78 -15.84 -3.24
C GLY A 808 11.13 -17.32 -3.08
N TRP A 809 11.01 -18.16 -4.12
CA TRP A 809 11.19 -19.62 -4.01
C TRP A 809 12.68 -19.97 -3.84
N ALA A 810 13.04 -20.39 -2.64
CA ALA A 810 14.40 -20.78 -2.28
C ALA A 810 14.85 -22.04 -3.03
N ASP A 811 16.14 -22.11 -3.36
CA ASP A 811 16.78 -23.18 -4.14
C ASP A 811 16.27 -23.32 -5.60
N ALA A 812 15.39 -22.42 -6.06
CA ALA A 812 14.84 -22.38 -7.41
C ALA A 812 15.37 -21.21 -8.26
N GLU A 813 16.36 -20.47 -7.75
CA GLU A 813 16.81 -19.18 -8.31
C GLU A 813 17.42 -19.29 -9.71
N MET A 814 17.89 -20.50 -10.08
CA MET A 814 18.46 -20.76 -11.40
C MET A 814 17.44 -20.66 -12.55
N ALA A 815 16.14 -20.72 -12.24
CA ALA A 815 15.06 -20.54 -13.20
C ALA A 815 14.28 -19.26 -12.91
N VAL A 816 14.26 -18.35 -13.89
CA VAL A 816 13.48 -17.11 -13.88
C VAL A 816 12.24 -17.33 -14.74
N VAL A 817 11.07 -16.94 -14.22
CA VAL A 817 9.78 -17.13 -14.89
C VAL A 817 8.99 -15.83 -14.84
N TRP A 818 8.71 -15.24 -16.00
CA TRP A 818 7.95 -14.02 -16.16
C TRP A 818 6.69 -14.27 -16.99
N ASP A 819 5.58 -13.70 -16.56
CA ASP A 819 4.50 -13.35 -17.48
C ASP A 819 4.86 -11.98 -18.08
N ALA A 820 4.93 -11.89 -19.40
CA ALA A 820 5.44 -10.72 -20.12
C ALA A 820 4.75 -10.54 -21.47
N HIS A 821 5.04 -9.43 -22.16
CA HIS A 821 4.63 -9.20 -23.54
C HIS A 821 5.85 -9.14 -24.46
N ILE A 822 5.73 -9.76 -25.65
CA ILE A 822 6.70 -9.62 -26.74
C ILE A 822 5.93 -9.24 -28.00
N GLY A 823 6.17 -8.04 -28.51
CA GLY A 823 5.39 -7.45 -29.61
C GLY A 823 3.91 -7.28 -29.24
N GLY A 824 3.57 -7.09 -27.97
CA GLY A 824 2.20 -7.02 -27.45
C GLY A 824 1.57 -8.38 -27.18
N ILE A 825 2.21 -9.50 -27.54
CA ILE A 825 1.64 -10.85 -27.33
C ILE A 825 1.98 -11.32 -25.92
N PRO A 826 0.99 -11.69 -25.09
CA PRO A 826 1.24 -12.25 -23.77
C PRO A 826 1.95 -13.61 -23.86
N VAL A 827 3.04 -13.79 -23.12
CA VAL A 827 3.82 -15.04 -23.08
C VAL A 827 4.26 -15.38 -21.66
N SER A 828 4.45 -16.68 -21.39
CA SER A 828 5.23 -17.16 -20.25
C SER A 828 6.69 -17.29 -20.68
N LEU A 829 7.53 -16.33 -20.27
CA LEU A 829 8.96 -16.26 -20.58
C LEU A 829 9.79 -16.94 -19.48
N VAL A 830 10.54 -17.97 -19.86
CA VAL A 830 11.44 -18.73 -18.97
C VAL A 830 12.89 -18.46 -19.34
N GLY A 831 13.71 -18.13 -18.36
CA GLY A 831 15.15 -17.93 -18.53
C GLY A 831 15.96 -18.72 -17.52
N PHE A 832 17.16 -19.15 -17.92
CA PHE A 832 18.10 -19.87 -17.06
C PHE A 832 19.34 -19.04 -16.73
N GLU A 833 19.63 -18.89 -15.44
CA GLU A 833 20.71 -18.03 -14.98
C GLU A 833 22.09 -18.56 -15.44
N SER A 834 22.92 -17.66 -15.99
CA SER A 834 24.28 -17.98 -16.41
C SER A 834 25.33 -17.58 -15.38
N LYS A 835 24.99 -16.75 -14.39
CA LYS A 835 25.87 -16.48 -13.26
C LYS A 835 25.75 -17.57 -12.19
N PRO A 836 26.87 -18.09 -11.66
CA PRO A 836 26.83 -18.87 -10.44
C PRO A 836 26.22 -18.04 -9.31
N LEU A 837 25.20 -18.56 -8.64
CA LEU A 837 24.52 -17.88 -7.54
C LEU A 837 24.97 -18.42 -6.18
N PRO A 838 25.13 -17.55 -5.16
CA PRO A 838 25.43 -18.02 -3.82
C PRO A 838 24.25 -18.79 -3.23
N ARG A 839 24.54 -19.85 -2.47
CA ARG A 839 23.54 -20.56 -1.67
C ARG A 839 23.36 -19.87 -0.32
N PHE A 840 22.12 -19.77 0.13
CA PHE A 840 21.77 -19.19 1.43
C PHE A 840 21.44 -20.30 2.43
N GLY A 841 21.75 -20.07 3.71
CA GLY A 841 21.51 -21.05 4.77
C GLY A 841 22.59 -22.13 4.88
N GLN A 842 22.19 -23.31 5.36
CA GLN A 842 23.11 -24.43 5.57
C GLN A 842 23.32 -25.20 4.26
N VAL A 843 24.55 -25.20 3.76
CA VAL A 843 24.94 -25.91 2.52
C VAL A 843 25.45 -27.30 2.88
N PRO A 844 24.80 -28.40 2.42
CA PRO A 844 25.29 -29.76 2.64
C PRO A 844 26.67 -29.99 1.99
N ALA A 845 27.50 -30.83 2.63
CA ALA A 845 28.84 -31.13 2.13
C ALA A 845 28.86 -32.01 0.88
N ASP A 846 27.74 -32.65 0.55
CA ASP A 846 27.60 -33.58 -0.56
C ASP A 846 26.71 -33.06 -1.70
N GLY A 847 26.55 -31.74 -1.75
CA GLY A 847 26.05 -31.01 -2.91
C GLY A 847 26.99 -29.88 -3.31
N PRO A 848 26.60 -29.05 -4.28
CA PRO A 848 27.46 -28.00 -4.77
C PRO A 848 27.56 -26.83 -3.77
N GLY A 849 28.74 -26.23 -3.68
CA GLY A 849 29.00 -25.08 -2.79
C GLY A 849 28.32 -23.78 -3.23
N SER A 850 27.90 -23.70 -4.49
CA SER A 850 27.11 -22.60 -5.08
C SER A 850 26.17 -23.17 -6.14
N TRP A 851 25.11 -22.45 -6.52
CA TRP A 851 24.34 -22.82 -7.70
C TRP A 851 25.19 -22.60 -8.94
N THR A 852 25.40 -23.65 -9.73
CA THR A 852 26.26 -23.61 -10.91
C THR A 852 25.49 -23.11 -12.12
N ALA A 853 26.17 -22.37 -12.99
CA ALA A 853 25.58 -21.71 -14.16
C ALA A 853 24.86 -22.70 -15.10
N GLY A 854 23.63 -22.36 -15.49
CA GLY A 854 22.81 -23.13 -16.42
C GLY A 854 22.39 -24.52 -15.95
N THR A 855 22.67 -24.88 -14.70
CA THR A 855 22.34 -26.19 -14.14
C THR A 855 20.94 -26.18 -13.54
N LEU A 856 20.15 -27.19 -13.87
CA LEU A 856 18.85 -27.43 -13.26
C LEU A 856 18.98 -28.25 -11.98
N PHE A 857 18.64 -27.61 -10.87
CA PHE A 857 18.51 -28.19 -9.51
C PHE A 857 17.06 -28.60 -9.22
N PRO A 858 16.79 -29.37 -8.14
CA PRO A 858 15.49 -29.97 -7.95
C PRO A 858 14.33 -28.97 -7.93
N GLN A 859 14.48 -27.89 -7.14
CA GLN A 859 13.42 -26.86 -7.04
C GLN A 859 13.33 -26.01 -8.31
N SER A 860 14.45 -25.68 -8.97
CA SER A 860 14.39 -24.99 -10.27
C SER A 860 13.74 -25.83 -11.36
N SER A 861 13.96 -27.16 -11.36
CA SER A 861 13.32 -28.09 -12.31
C SER A 861 11.81 -28.14 -12.07
N ARG A 862 11.41 -28.24 -10.80
CA ARG A 862 10.01 -28.17 -10.38
C ARG A 862 9.35 -26.84 -10.78
N LYS A 863 10.04 -25.71 -10.59
CA LYS A 863 9.55 -24.37 -10.98
C LYS A 863 9.31 -24.27 -12.48
N VAL A 864 10.22 -24.78 -13.31
CA VAL A 864 10.08 -24.80 -14.78
C VAL A 864 8.90 -25.66 -15.22
N ALA A 865 8.76 -26.87 -14.70
CA ALA A 865 7.63 -27.74 -15.02
C ALA A 865 6.29 -27.07 -14.66
N ARG A 866 6.20 -26.42 -13.49
CA ARG A 866 5.01 -25.66 -13.09
C ARG A 866 4.74 -24.46 -14.00
N ALA A 867 5.76 -23.74 -14.44
CA ALA A 867 5.60 -22.60 -15.35
C ALA A 867 4.99 -23.03 -16.69
N ILE A 868 5.50 -24.11 -17.28
CA ILE A 868 5.02 -24.66 -18.55
C ILE A 868 3.56 -25.11 -18.40
N ASN A 869 3.24 -25.91 -17.39
CA ASN A 869 1.87 -26.36 -17.17
C ASN A 869 0.88 -25.21 -16.89
N ALA A 870 1.30 -24.18 -16.15
CA ALA A 870 0.44 -23.03 -15.83
C ALA A 870 0.13 -22.14 -17.06
N ALA A 871 0.96 -22.21 -18.11
CA ALA A 871 0.72 -21.51 -19.37
C ALA A 871 -0.06 -22.36 -20.39
N SER A 872 -0.06 -23.69 -20.24
CA SER A 872 -0.70 -24.64 -21.15
C SER A 872 -2.19 -24.33 -21.33
N GLY A 873 -2.65 -24.25 -22.57
CA GLY A 873 -4.02 -23.90 -22.97
C GLY A 873 -4.41 -22.44 -22.70
N SER A 874 -3.47 -21.58 -22.30
CA SER A 874 -3.69 -20.15 -22.06
C SER A 874 -2.79 -19.30 -22.95
N ARG A 875 -1.46 -19.36 -22.80
CA ARG A 875 -0.52 -18.48 -23.49
C ARG A 875 0.73 -19.23 -23.99
N PRO A 876 1.39 -18.75 -25.05
CA PRO A 876 2.67 -19.28 -25.52
C PRO A 876 3.74 -19.35 -24.43
N VAL A 877 4.65 -20.32 -24.54
CA VAL A 877 5.87 -20.38 -23.72
C VAL A 877 7.07 -20.00 -24.58
N VAL A 878 7.88 -19.06 -24.09
CA VAL A 878 9.16 -18.69 -24.70
C VAL A 878 10.27 -19.04 -23.72
N VAL A 879 11.27 -19.80 -24.17
CA VAL A 879 12.39 -20.23 -23.33
C VAL A 879 13.70 -19.67 -23.89
N LEU A 880 14.40 -18.87 -23.08
CA LEU A 880 15.76 -18.42 -23.36
C LEU A 880 16.76 -19.35 -22.67
N ALA A 881 17.28 -20.29 -23.44
CA ALA A 881 18.01 -21.44 -22.94
C ALA A 881 19.52 -21.19 -22.77
N ASN A 882 19.97 -21.34 -21.53
CA ASN A 882 21.37 -21.56 -21.16
C ASN A 882 21.42 -22.76 -20.21
N LEU A 883 21.40 -23.96 -20.78
CA LEU A 883 21.24 -25.21 -20.05
C LEU A 883 22.48 -26.08 -20.18
N SER A 884 23.15 -26.32 -19.06
CA SER A 884 24.32 -27.20 -18.95
C SER A 884 23.95 -28.64 -18.57
N GLY A 885 22.70 -28.86 -18.13
CA GLY A 885 22.14 -30.16 -17.76
C GLY A 885 21.46 -30.12 -16.38
N PHE A 886 21.26 -31.29 -15.79
CA PHE A 886 20.72 -31.47 -14.44
C PHE A 886 21.83 -31.74 -13.43
N ASP A 887 21.65 -31.29 -12.20
CA ASP A 887 22.61 -31.58 -11.13
C ASP A 887 22.52 -33.05 -10.66
N GLY A 888 23.62 -33.78 -10.82
CA GLY A 888 23.73 -35.19 -10.43
C GLY A 888 24.33 -35.42 -9.04
N SER A 889 24.45 -34.40 -8.19
CA SER A 889 25.05 -34.55 -6.87
C SER A 889 24.20 -35.45 -5.95
N PRO A 890 24.81 -36.15 -4.97
CA PRO A 890 24.06 -36.92 -3.98
C PRO A 890 22.96 -36.11 -3.29
N GLU A 891 23.19 -34.82 -3.02
CA GLU A 891 22.16 -33.91 -2.50
C GLU A 891 20.94 -33.84 -3.43
N SER A 892 21.13 -33.45 -4.69
CA SER A 892 20.03 -33.27 -5.64
C SER A 892 19.29 -34.57 -5.93
N MET A 893 20.03 -35.68 -6.03
CA MET A 893 19.43 -37.01 -6.23
C MET A 893 18.52 -37.40 -5.06
N ARG A 894 18.95 -37.16 -3.81
CA ARG A 894 18.11 -37.38 -2.62
C ARG A 894 16.96 -36.37 -2.48
N ARG A 895 17.04 -35.25 -3.20
CA ARG A 895 15.98 -34.23 -3.31
C ARG A 895 15.16 -34.40 -4.60
N TRP A 896 15.11 -35.62 -5.15
CA TRP A 896 14.12 -36.05 -6.15
C TRP A 896 14.35 -35.38 -7.51
N GLN A 897 15.61 -35.07 -7.84
CA GLN A 897 15.98 -34.45 -9.13
C GLN A 897 15.44 -35.19 -10.34
N LEU A 898 15.43 -36.53 -10.33
CA LEU A 898 14.94 -37.32 -11.46
C LEU A 898 13.44 -37.11 -11.70
N GLU A 899 12.64 -37.05 -10.63
CA GLU A 899 11.20 -36.82 -10.75
C GLU A 899 10.93 -35.41 -11.27
N TYR A 900 11.53 -34.38 -10.65
CA TYR A 900 11.32 -33.01 -11.11
C TYR A 900 11.90 -32.72 -12.50
N GLY A 901 12.95 -33.43 -12.92
CA GLY A 901 13.45 -33.39 -14.29
C GLY A 901 12.48 -34.02 -15.28
N ALA A 902 11.95 -35.21 -14.95
CA ALA A 902 10.96 -35.91 -15.78
C ALA A 902 9.66 -35.10 -15.94
N GLU A 903 9.26 -34.37 -14.90
CA GLU A 903 8.11 -33.46 -14.92
C GLU A 903 8.23 -32.34 -15.97
N ILE A 904 9.44 -31.88 -16.31
CA ILE A 904 9.63 -30.93 -17.42
C ILE A 904 9.27 -31.60 -18.75
N GLY A 905 9.80 -32.80 -19.00
CA GLY A 905 9.48 -33.55 -20.23
C GLY A 905 7.98 -33.82 -20.34
N ARG A 906 7.34 -34.22 -19.24
CA ARG A 906 5.89 -34.41 -19.18
C ARG A 906 5.12 -33.12 -19.45
N ALA A 907 5.57 -31.98 -18.91
CA ALA A 907 4.95 -30.68 -19.13
C ALA A 907 5.06 -30.25 -20.60
N VAL A 908 6.21 -30.44 -21.25
CA VAL A 908 6.42 -30.12 -22.67
C VAL A 908 5.56 -31.00 -23.57
N VAL A 909 5.52 -32.32 -23.33
CA VAL A 909 4.70 -33.25 -24.12
C VAL A 909 3.21 -32.92 -24.04
N ASN A 910 2.71 -32.59 -22.85
CA ASN A 910 1.29 -32.29 -22.63
C ASN A 910 0.93 -30.81 -22.84
N PHE A 911 1.87 -29.97 -23.27
CA PHE A 911 1.62 -28.56 -23.43
C PHE A 911 0.67 -28.30 -24.61
N ASP A 912 -0.43 -27.59 -24.36
CA ASP A 912 -1.41 -27.19 -25.35
C ASP A 912 -1.18 -25.72 -25.73
N GLY A 913 -0.36 -25.50 -26.76
CA GLY A 913 -0.03 -24.20 -27.30
C GLY A 913 1.36 -24.18 -27.93
N PRO A 914 1.80 -23.03 -28.45
CA PRO A 914 3.12 -22.91 -29.06
C PRO A 914 4.25 -22.77 -28.02
N ILE A 915 5.35 -23.47 -28.25
CA ILE A 915 6.59 -23.37 -27.48
C ILE A 915 7.69 -22.85 -28.39
N VAL A 916 8.33 -21.74 -28.02
CA VAL A 916 9.53 -21.25 -28.71
C VAL A 916 10.72 -21.43 -27.79
N PHE A 917 11.67 -22.28 -28.17
CA PHE A 917 12.87 -22.56 -27.39
C PHE A 917 14.10 -22.03 -28.10
N CYS A 918 14.67 -20.94 -27.58
CA CYS A 918 15.81 -20.27 -28.17
C CYS A 918 17.07 -20.48 -27.32
N VAL A 919 18.07 -21.16 -27.88
CA VAL A 919 19.38 -21.34 -27.26
C VAL A 919 20.19 -20.05 -27.37
N VAL A 920 20.38 -19.37 -26.24
CA VAL A 920 21.13 -18.09 -26.19
C VAL A 920 22.62 -18.28 -25.91
N SER A 921 23.02 -19.43 -25.35
CA SER A 921 24.42 -19.69 -24.98
C SER A 921 24.80 -21.15 -25.12
N ARG A 922 24.30 -22.03 -24.25
CA ARG A 922 24.68 -23.45 -24.21
C ARG A 922 23.45 -24.33 -24.05
N TYR A 923 23.49 -25.49 -24.67
CA TYR A 923 22.46 -26.51 -24.60
C TYR A 923 23.10 -27.91 -24.58
N HIS A 924 23.26 -28.46 -23.38
CA HIS A 924 24.00 -29.70 -23.14
C HIS A 924 23.19 -30.82 -22.48
N GLY A 925 23.53 -32.06 -22.84
CA GLY A 925 23.23 -33.26 -22.05
C GLY A 925 21.75 -33.51 -21.76
N GLY A 926 21.43 -33.77 -20.48
CA GLY A 926 20.07 -34.18 -20.06
C GLY A 926 18.99 -33.15 -20.35
N ALA A 927 19.33 -31.87 -20.49
CA ALA A 927 18.38 -30.83 -20.89
C ALA A 927 17.83 -31.06 -22.30
N PHE A 928 18.60 -31.73 -23.18
CA PHE A 928 18.18 -32.07 -24.54
C PHE A 928 16.98 -33.03 -24.55
N VAL A 929 16.92 -33.93 -23.56
CA VAL A 929 15.87 -34.95 -23.44
C VAL A 929 14.51 -34.35 -23.10
N VAL A 930 14.48 -33.21 -22.38
CA VAL A 930 13.25 -32.60 -21.88
C VAL A 930 12.80 -31.36 -22.66
N PHE A 931 13.60 -30.89 -23.63
CA PHE A 931 13.30 -29.74 -24.48
C PHE A 931 13.57 -30.02 -25.96
N SER A 932 13.39 -31.25 -26.41
CA SER A 932 13.50 -31.58 -27.85
C SER A 932 12.19 -31.22 -28.56
N ASN A 933 12.30 -30.66 -29.77
CA ASN A 933 11.15 -30.50 -30.69
C ASN A 933 10.40 -31.82 -30.97
N ARG A 934 11.01 -32.99 -30.73
CA ARG A 934 10.36 -34.31 -30.82
C ARG A 934 9.33 -34.58 -29.72
N LEU A 935 9.30 -33.77 -28.67
CA LEU A 935 8.34 -33.95 -27.57
C LEU A 935 6.98 -33.32 -27.88
N ASN A 936 6.94 -32.30 -28.74
CA ASN A 936 5.72 -31.55 -29.05
C ASN A 936 5.82 -30.95 -30.45
N ASP A 937 4.85 -31.26 -31.32
CA ASP A 937 4.83 -30.80 -32.71
C ASP A 937 4.66 -29.27 -32.84
N HIS A 938 4.24 -28.59 -31.77
CA HIS A 938 4.10 -27.13 -31.70
C HIS A 938 5.32 -26.43 -31.07
N MET A 939 6.45 -27.14 -30.97
CA MET A 939 7.71 -26.60 -30.46
C MET A 939 8.64 -26.21 -31.60
N GLU A 940 9.01 -24.93 -31.65
CA GLU A 940 10.03 -24.39 -32.57
C GLU A 940 11.33 -24.13 -31.79
N VAL A 941 12.46 -24.60 -32.32
CA VAL A 941 13.78 -24.52 -31.69
C VAL A 941 14.71 -23.65 -32.51
N ALA A 942 15.21 -22.58 -31.92
CA ALA A 942 16.19 -21.69 -32.51
C ALA A 942 17.49 -21.63 -31.70
N ALA A 943 18.57 -21.18 -32.33
CA ALA A 943 19.81 -20.85 -31.64
C ALA A 943 20.37 -19.50 -32.09
N VAL A 944 20.84 -18.69 -31.15
CA VAL A 944 21.62 -17.50 -31.48
C VAL A 944 22.98 -17.94 -32.02
N GLU A 945 23.46 -17.30 -33.08
CA GLU A 945 24.78 -17.56 -33.65
C GLU A 945 25.88 -17.60 -32.56
N GLY A 946 26.80 -18.56 -32.67
CA GLY A 946 27.86 -18.80 -31.69
C GLY A 946 27.44 -19.60 -30.45
N ALA A 947 26.16 -19.92 -30.27
CA ALA A 947 25.72 -20.85 -29.22
C ALA A 947 26.30 -22.27 -29.43
N LYS A 948 26.29 -23.10 -28.37
CA LYS A 948 26.84 -24.46 -28.39
C LYS A 948 25.77 -25.50 -28.02
N ALA A 949 25.72 -26.59 -28.79
CA ALA A 949 24.80 -27.70 -28.57
C ALA A 949 25.53 -29.05 -28.65
N SER A 950 25.54 -29.83 -27.57
CA SER A 950 26.26 -31.12 -27.54
C SER A 950 25.74 -32.07 -26.46
N VAL A 951 26.08 -33.36 -26.54
CA VAL A 951 25.71 -34.36 -25.51
C VAL A 951 26.44 -34.09 -24.18
N ILE A 952 27.68 -33.62 -24.25
CA ILE A 952 28.50 -33.28 -23.09
C ILE A 952 29.50 -32.18 -23.51
N GLY A 953 29.99 -31.36 -22.58
CA GLY A 953 31.03 -30.38 -22.91
C GLY A 953 32.36 -31.04 -23.33
N GLY A 954 33.13 -30.38 -24.19
CA GLY A 954 34.39 -30.90 -24.71
C GLY A 954 35.41 -31.30 -23.64
N ALA A 955 35.57 -30.51 -22.58
CA ALA A 955 36.53 -30.83 -21.50
C ALA A 955 36.19 -32.14 -20.76
N PRO A 956 34.94 -32.33 -20.27
CA PRO A 956 34.51 -33.64 -19.76
C PRO A 956 34.59 -34.78 -20.78
N ALA A 957 34.26 -34.52 -22.05
CA ALA A 957 34.39 -35.52 -23.13
C ALA A 957 35.84 -36.01 -23.25
N ALA A 958 36.79 -35.07 -23.34
CA ALA A 958 38.21 -35.36 -23.42
C ALA A 958 38.74 -36.10 -22.19
N ALA A 959 38.31 -35.67 -21.00
CA ALA A 959 38.79 -36.20 -19.72
C ALA A 959 38.27 -37.62 -19.42
N VAL A 960 37.04 -37.96 -19.82
CA VAL A 960 36.36 -39.20 -19.41
C VAL A 960 36.13 -40.15 -20.59
N VAL A 961 35.54 -39.65 -21.68
CA VAL A 961 35.14 -40.48 -22.82
C VAL A 961 36.35 -40.77 -23.73
N PHE A 962 37.16 -39.75 -24.01
CA PHE A 962 38.34 -39.82 -24.87
C PHE A 962 39.65 -39.88 -24.10
N ALA A 963 39.62 -40.24 -22.81
CA ALA A 963 40.81 -40.29 -21.95
C ALA A 963 41.94 -41.17 -22.52
N ARG A 964 41.59 -42.27 -23.19
CA ARG A 964 42.55 -43.16 -23.85
C ARG A 964 43.23 -42.47 -25.04
N GLU A 965 42.47 -41.69 -25.80
CA GLU A 965 42.97 -40.94 -26.94
C GLU A 965 43.87 -39.79 -26.50
N VAL A 966 43.47 -39.05 -25.45
CA VAL A 966 44.33 -38.02 -24.83
C VAL A 966 45.66 -38.64 -24.40
N ARG A 967 45.64 -39.76 -23.65
CA ARG A 967 46.87 -40.46 -23.24
C ARG A 967 47.72 -40.90 -24.43
N ARG A 968 47.10 -41.45 -25.48
CA ARG A 968 47.81 -41.87 -26.69
C ARG A 968 48.54 -40.69 -27.34
N ARG A 969 47.88 -39.54 -27.47
CA ARG A 969 48.48 -38.31 -28.01
C ARG A 969 49.58 -37.75 -27.09
N THR A 970 49.42 -37.85 -25.79
CA THR A 970 50.45 -37.45 -24.81
C THR A 970 51.72 -38.28 -24.94
N GLU A 971 51.61 -39.62 -25.01
CA GLU A 971 52.79 -40.48 -25.15
C GLU A 971 53.46 -40.37 -26.52
N ALA A 972 52.70 -40.00 -27.56
CA ALA A 972 53.23 -39.74 -28.90
C ALA A 972 53.88 -38.36 -29.05
N ASP A 973 53.73 -37.44 -28.09
CA ASP A 973 54.35 -36.12 -28.14
C ASP A 973 55.87 -36.22 -28.07
N GLU A 974 56.57 -35.55 -28.97
CA GLU A 974 58.03 -35.61 -29.06
C GLU A 974 58.73 -35.27 -27.75
N ARG A 975 58.18 -34.34 -26.96
CA ARG A 975 58.77 -33.92 -25.67
C ARG A 975 58.73 -35.07 -24.66
N VAL A 976 57.65 -35.84 -24.64
CA VAL A 976 57.45 -37.00 -23.75
C VAL A 976 58.27 -38.18 -24.26
N ALA A 977 58.23 -38.46 -25.56
CA ALA A 977 58.95 -39.57 -26.18
C ALA A 977 60.48 -39.44 -26.01
N LYS A 978 61.05 -38.25 -26.24
CA LYS A 978 62.50 -37.99 -26.05
C LYS A 978 62.94 -38.24 -24.61
N LEU A 979 62.21 -37.70 -23.63
CA LEU A 979 62.51 -37.89 -22.21
C LEU A 979 62.30 -39.35 -21.75
N ALA A 980 61.34 -40.07 -22.36
CA ALA A 980 61.12 -41.48 -22.09
C ALA A 980 62.29 -42.35 -22.61
N GLU A 981 62.85 -42.04 -23.78
CA GLU A 981 64.05 -42.70 -24.28
C GLU A 981 65.29 -42.33 -23.45
N GLU A 982 65.49 -41.05 -23.10
CA GLU A 982 66.56 -40.60 -22.20
C GLU A 982 66.52 -41.34 -20.85
N LEU A 983 65.34 -41.60 -20.31
CA LEU A 983 65.15 -42.33 -19.06
C LEU A 983 65.61 -43.80 -19.16
N LYS A 984 65.52 -44.43 -20.34
CA LYS A 984 65.96 -45.82 -20.53
C LYS A 984 67.48 -45.96 -20.41
N VAL A 985 68.23 -44.96 -20.89
CA VAL A 985 69.70 -44.93 -20.87
C VAL A 985 70.30 -44.23 -19.64
N ALA A 986 69.50 -43.50 -18.84
CA ALA A 986 69.99 -42.80 -17.64
C ALA A 986 70.23 -43.74 -16.43
N SER A 987 71.34 -43.50 -15.72
CA SER A 987 71.77 -44.23 -14.50
C SER A 987 72.05 -43.27 -13.32
N GLY A 988 71.99 -43.78 -12.08
CA GLY A 988 72.34 -42.99 -10.88
C GLY A 988 71.43 -41.78 -10.63
N ALA A 989 72.01 -40.66 -10.21
CA ALA A 989 71.29 -39.41 -9.90
C ALA A 989 70.57 -38.81 -11.12
N ASP A 990 71.10 -39.01 -12.33
CA ASP A 990 70.50 -38.52 -13.58
C ASP A 990 69.18 -39.23 -13.90
N ARG A 991 69.04 -40.52 -13.54
CA ARG A 991 67.78 -41.26 -13.73
C ARG A 991 66.63 -40.65 -12.92
N ALA A 992 66.90 -40.18 -11.70
CA ALA A 992 65.90 -39.51 -10.87
C ALA A 992 65.53 -38.13 -11.43
N ARG A 993 66.52 -37.38 -11.93
CA ARG A 993 66.32 -36.06 -12.55
C ARG A 993 65.51 -36.15 -13.85
N VAL A 994 65.84 -37.09 -14.74
CA VAL A 994 65.12 -37.33 -16.00
C VAL A 994 63.70 -37.83 -15.73
N ARG A 995 63.50 -38.70 -14.73
CA ARG A 995 62.16 -39.14 -14.30
C ARG A 995 61.28 -37.98 -13.84
N SER A 996 61.79 -37.13 -12.95
CA SER A 996 61.04 -35.95 -12.47
C SER A 996 60.71 -34.98 -13.60
N ARG A 997 61.64 -34.79 -14.55
CA ARG A 997 61.40 -33.96 -15.75
C ARG A 997 60.37 -34.59 -16.68
N LEU A 998 60.43 -35.90 -16.91
CA LEU A 998 59.45 -36.64 -17.70
C LEU A 998 58.05 -36.56 -17.09
N GLU A 999 57.91 -36.76 -15.77
CA GLU A 999 56.61 -36.66 -15.09
C GLU A 999 56.00 -35.27 -15.22
N ARG A 1000 56.81 -34.21 -15.05
CA ARG A 1000 56.36 -32.82 -15.21
C ARG A 1000 55.91 -32.53 -16.64
N VAL A 1001 56.78 -32.81 -17.62
CA VAL A 1001 56.48 -32.59 -19.04
C VAL A 1001 55.28 -33.43 -19.47
N ARG A 1002 55.18 -34.68 -19.03
CA ARG A 1002 54.02 -35.54 -19.33
C ARG A 1002 52.72 -34.95 -18.77
N SER A 1003 52.75 -34.39 -17.56
CA SER A 1003 51.58 -33.70 -16.98
C SER A 1003 51.18 -32.43 -17.75
N ASP A 1004 52.16 -31.63 -18.17
CA ASP A 1004 51.93 -30.42 -18.95
C ASP A 1004 51.34 -30.77 -20.33
N VAL A 1005 51.97 -31.71 -21.04
CA VAL A 1005 51.51 -32.21 -22.35
C VAL A 1005 50.16 -32.88 -22.24
N TYR A 1006 49.89 -33.65 -21.18
CA TYR A 1006 48.57 -34.23 -20.96
C TYR A 1006 47.48 -33.15 -20.90
N SER A 1007 47.74 -32.06 -20.20
CA SER A 1007 46.81 -30.93 -20.10
C SER A 1007 46.61 -30.23 -21.44
N GLU A 1008 47.68 -30.02 -22.22
CA GLU A 1008 47.61 -29.48 -23.58
C GLU A 1008 46.75 -30.37 -24.50
N ARG A 1009 47.05 -31.68 -24.57
CA ARG A 1009 46.31 -32.63 -25.42
C ARG A 1009 44.87 -32.82 -24.99
N LEU A 1010 44.58 -32.72 -23.70
CA LEU A 1010 43.21 -32.71 -23.19
C LEU A 1010 42.45 -31.48 -23.72
N GLY A 1011 43.07 -30.30 -23.72
CA GLY A 1011 42.49 -29.07 -24.27
C GLY A 1011 42.25 -29.13 -25.79
N GLU A 1012 43.19 -29.72 -26.53
CA GLU A 1012 43.04 -29.94 -27.98
C GLU A 1012 41.87 -30.86 -28.30
N VAL A 1013 41.81 -32.04 -27.68
CA VAL A 1013 40.71 -33.01 -27.89
C VAL A 1013 39.36 -32.40 -27.47
N ALA A 1014 39.35 -31.61 -26.39
CA ALA A 1014 38.15 -30.88 -25.97
C ALA A 1014 37.69 -29.87 -27.04
N SER A 1015 38.62 -29.12 -27.63
CA SER A 1015 38.31 -28.13 -28.66
C SER A 1015 37.88 -28.78 -29.98
N GLU A 1016 38.52 -29.88 -30.37
CA GLU A 1016 38.11 -30.70 -31.52
C GLU A 1016 36.68 -31.22 -31.33
N PHE A 1017 36.35 -31.71 -30.14
CA PHE A 1017 35.01 -32.18 -29.82
C PHE A 1017 33.97 -31.06 -29.93
N ASP A 1018 34.22 -29.90 -29.31
CA ASP A 1018 33.29 -28.76 -29.37
C ASP A 1018 33.14 -28.19 -30.79
N HIS A 1019 34.17 -28.32 -31.64
CA HIS A 1019 34.08 -27.91 -33.05
C HIS A 1019 33.16 -28.83 -33.87
N VAL A 1020 33.26 -30.15 -33.66
CA VAL A 1020 32.38 -31.14 -34.31
C VAL A 1020 30.94 -31.01 -33.81
N HIS A 1021 30.76 -30.76 -32.51
CA HIS A 1021 29.47 -30.66 -31.85
C HIS A 1021 29.02 -29.19 -31.72
N SER A 1022 28.68 -28.59 -32.86
CA SER A 1022 28.22 -27.20 -33.00
C SER A 1022 26.70 -27.09 -33.22
N VAL A 1023 26.16 -25.87 -33.05
CA VAL A 1023 24.75 -25.58 -33.38
C VAL A 1023 24.44 -25.75 -34.87
N HIS A 1024 25.40 -25.51 -35.77
CA HIS A 1024 25.22 -25.80 -37.19
C HIS A 1024 24.97 -27.29 -37.43
N ARG A 1025 25.76 -28.17 -36.78
CA ARG A 1025 25.50 -29.60 -36.84
C ARG A 1025 24.11 -29.94 -36.27
N ALA A 1026 23.72 -29.31 -35.15
CA ALA A 1026 22.40 -29.53 -34.56
C ALA A 1026 21.27 -29.15 -35.53
N ARG A 1027 21.45 -28.09 -36.33
CA ARG A 1027 20.52 -27.73 -37.41
C ARG A 1027 20.53 -28.74 -38.55
N ASP A 1028 21.70 -29.12 -39.03
CA ASP A 1028 21.84 -30.05 -40.16
C ASP A 1028 21.23 -31.44 -39.87
N VAL A 1029 21.16 -31.84 -38.59
CA VAL A 1029 20.50 -33.08 -38.17
C VAL A 1029 19.03 -32.89 -37.71
N GLY A 1030 18.50 -31.67 -37.79
CA GLY A 1030 17.10 -31.35 -37.47
C GLY A 1030 16.75 -31.25 -35.98
N SER A 1031 17.75 -31.08 -35.11
CA SER A 1031 17.54 -30.85 -33.67
C SER A 1031 17.35 -29.37 -33.32
N VAL A 1032 17.74 -28.47 -34.21
CA VAL A 1032 17.51 -27.01 -34.17
C VAL A 1032 16.92 -26.64 -35.52
N ASP A 1033 15.86 -25.86 -35.54
CA ASP A 1033 15.17 -25.49 -36.78
C ASP A 1033 15.90 -24.32 -37.46
N GLU A 1034 16.28 -23.29 -36.69
CA GLU A 1034 16.92 -22.08 -37.22
C GLU A 1034 18.09 -21.55 -36.41
N ILE A 1035 19.03 -20.89 -37.09
CA ILE A 1035 20.15 -20.16 -36.48
C ILE A 1035 20.02 -18.68 -36.84
N ILE A 1036 19.92 -17.83 -35.83
CA ILE A 1036 19.60 -16.40 -35.99
C ILE A 1036 20.70 -15.51 -35.45
N GLY A 1037 20.83 -14.31 -36.03
CA GLY A 1037 21.71 -13.28 -35.51
C GLY A 1037 21.18 -12.70 -34.19
N ALA A 1038 22.08 -12.23 -33.31
CA ALA A 1038 21.68 -11.63 -32.04
C ALA A 1038 20.76 -10.39 -32.19
N GLY A 1039 20.89 -9.64 -33.29
CA GLY A 1039 20.00 -8.50 -33.59
C GLY A 1039 18.60 -8.91 -34.05
N GLU A 1040 18.43 -10.16 -34.50
CA GLU A 1040 17.17 -10.70 -35.00
C GLU A 1040 16.37 -11.40 -33.91
N LEU A 1041 16.93 -11.57 -32.70
CA LEU A 1041 16.33 -12.36 -31.63
C LEU A 1041 14.89 -11.90 -31.29
N ARG A 1042 14.66 -10.60 -31.09
CA ARG A 1042 13.32 -10.08 -30.78
C ARG A 1042 12.34 -10.29 -31.94
N PRO A 1043 12.58 -9.79 -33.16
CA PRO A 1043 11.66 -10.01 -34.27
C PRO A 1043 11.42 -11.50 -34.55
N TYR A 1044 12.45 -12.36 -34.52
CA TYR A 1044 12.27 -13.80 -34.70
C TYR A 1044 11.35 -14.42 -33.63
N LEU A 1045 11.52 -14.08 -32.35
CA LEU A 1045 10.66 -14.61 -31.29
C LEU A 1045 9.20 -14.18 -31.46
N ILE A 1046 8.95 -12.94 -31.91
CA ILE A 1046 7.59 -12.47 -32.22
C ILE A 1046 7.01 -13.28 -33.38
N ASP A 1047 7.77 -13.43 -34.48
CA ASP A 1047 7.34 -14.18 -35.65
C ASP A 1047 7.05 -15.65 -35.32
N ALA A 1048 7.91 -16.31 -34.52
CA ALA A 1048 7.76 -17.71 -34.12
C ALA A 1048 6.52 -17.92 -33.25
N VAL A 1049 6.26 -17.01 -32.31
CA VAL A 1049 5.04 -17.04 -31.49
C VAL A 1049 3.79 -16.86 -32.37
N GLU A 1050 3.80 -15.88 -33.28
CA GLU A 1050 2.66 -15.65 -34.20
C GLU A 1050 2.41 -16.85 -35.12
N ARG A 1051 3.46 -17.45 -35.69
CA ARG A 1051 3.36 -18.68 -36.50
C ARG A 1051 2.78 -19.83 -35.69
N GLY A 1052 3.28 -20.04 -34.48
CA GLY A 1052 2.81 -21.09 -33.59
C GLY A 1052 1.35 -20.90 -33.21
N MET A 1053 0.92 -19.68 -32.87
CA MET A 1053 -0.47 -19.35 -32.55
C MET A 1053 -1.42 -19.57 -33.74
N ALA A 1054 -0.99 -19.20 -34.96
CA ALA A 1054 -1.79 -19.39 -36.17
C ALA A 1054 -2.16 -20.86 -36.44
N GLY A 1055 -1.39 -21.81 -35.90
CA GLY A 1055 -1.69 -23.25 -35.96
C GLY A 1055 -2.92 -23.68 -35.15
N PHE A 1056 -3.43 -22.85 -34.24
CA PHE A 1056 -4.55 -23.18 -33.33
C PHE A 1056 -5.87 -22.46 -33.68
N GLY A 1057 -5.96 -21.82 -34.86
CA GLY A 1057 -7.12 -21.05 -35.30
C GLY A 1057 -6.88 -19.53 -35.23
N PRO A 1058 -7.87 -18.68 -35.60
CA PRO A 1058 -7.72 -17.23 -35.53
C PRO A 1058 -7.47 -16.79 -34.08
N ALA A 1059 -6.38 -16.02 -33.91
CA ALA A 1059 -5.93 -15.44 -32.63
C ALA A 1059 -6.73 -14.20 -32.22
#